data_AF-A0A194R4V0-F1
#
_entry.id   AF-A0A194R4V0-F1
#
_cell.length_a   1.000
_cell.length_b   1.000
_cell.length_c   1.000
_cell.angle_alpha   90.00
_cell.angle_beta   90.00
_cell.angle_gamma   90.00
#
_symmetry.space_group_name_H-M   'P 1'
#
loop_
_entity.id
_entity.type
_entity.pdbx_description
1 polymer ?
#
loop_
_entity_poly.entity_id
_entity_poly.type
_entity_poly.pdbx_seq_one_letter_code
_entity_poly.pdbx_strand_id
1 'polypeptide(L)'
;MNKARFSMLVLEPGEIYFEDFSCIMNTQNSKTVGEIRTGHLKLCSKSLVFEPIEWTYPLTKLHFKDCTDISIAEKKKESETKNVIKVTIKQYSEMLEENIIAPYRFKYEKQDFYFFFDFASAEECLSQMQQLQRASTLHAPEHNSMVATILHSRYMRMLFDPVMMDDFTEEIICEMQAEKISPLVRHQGKLALTPTTLYFQPFSNIESSPIFKLKLDEMRKMYKRRFLLRQVGLEIYGEEERSMSHIYLTFPSEKHRDRIYETLEQSPNVKLERQHVEEMTLQWQNGIVSNYDYLMYLNCLADRSKNDLTQYPVFPWVVADYTSEKLDLNNADTFRDLSKPMGALNPERLEKLKDRYNEMNEPKFLYGSHYSAPGLVLFYLVRKYPRYMLCLQNGKFDHPDRMFNSVKDVYNNCLRNMSDFKELVPEFYDTSDKGDFLINKYEIDFGERYDGSVVQDVTLPPWATSPQHFVSTLREALESDYVSTHLHLWIDLIFGYKQRGENAVKANNVFHHVCYEGSIDLECVYDMNDRHALEVQIMEFGQVPKQLFTKPHVRKVTKTMQIPLSRIDEQKPQRIECIDTIKLHKEAVTCVVRVGNRIISVGKDGALKVYDMLQGKQMRSVVLCSTPLSSCVMVDDNTVAAGSWDNEIYLYNVEYGRVVESFRAHDDSVSCLLWITKEHLLISGGWDGVVRVWGNVGKTGQALRGLKAEFDHDGKITTLTYRCRGPELDMLAGSSDGEVFIWELSSRQLSSKVRVHAAPLRALSFVLSKDRIVTSTDDGHLYVTDLGVCHSVYHKQLCEAATALYWNAAGGSALWLGDSAGRLLHWNMLTVTQLYQLQAHSGSITWIYMDVDSNTLVTASEDKTVKVWQLLKSS
;
A
#
# COMPACT_ATOMS: atom_id res chain seq x y z
N MET A 1 24.89 -32.09 -6.75
CA MET A 1 23.75 -31.63 -7.57
C MET A 1 24.28 -30.64 -8.58
N ASN A 2 24.44 -31.05 -9.84
CA ASN A 2 24.76 -30.12 -10.93
C ASN A 2 23.58 -29.18 -11.10
N LYS A 3 23.76 -27.88 -10.86
CA LYS A 3 22.75 -26.88 -11.23
C LYS A 3 22.64 -26.91 -12.76
N ALA A 4 21.46 -27.22 -13.29
CA ALA A 4 21.19 -27.08 -14.72
C ALA A 4 21.41 -25.63 -15.14
N ARG A 5 22.09 -25.40 -16.26
CA ARG A 5 22.28 -24.10 -16.91
C ARG A 5 21.00 -23.64 -17.61
N PHE A 6 20.21 -24.59 -18.12
CA PHE A 6 18.92 -24.31 -18.75
C PHE A 6 17.95 -23.66 -17.75
N SER A 7 17.32 -22.58 -18.21
CA SER A 7 16.22 -21.92 -17.51
C SER A 7 15.19 -21.49 -18.54
N MET A 8 13.93 -21.34 -18.13
CA MET A 8 12.88 -20.79 -19.00
C MET A 8 13.19 -19.41 -19.59
N LEU A 9 14.08 -18.62 -18.98
CA LEU A 9 14.52 -17.32 -19.50
C LEU A 9 15.34 -17.38 -20.79
N VAL A 10 15.80 -18.57 -21.18
CA VAL A 10 16.47 -18.82 -22.48
C VAL A 10 15.44 -18.97 -23.61
N LEU A 11 14.18 -19.17 -23.24
CA LEU A 11 13.08 -19.29 -24.18
C LEU A 11 12.55 -17.91 -24.57
N GLU A 12 11.86 -17.84 -25.71
CA GLU A 12 11.16 -16.62 -26.10
C GLU A 12 9.97 -16.37 -25.16
N PRO A 13 9.55 -15.12 -24.91
CA PRO A 13 8.32 -14.86 -24.17
C PRO A 13 7.12 -15.64 -24.73
N GLY A 14 6.44 -16.39 -23.86
CA GLY A 14 5.32 -17.27 -24.21
C GLY A 14 5.69 -18.63 -24.80
N GLU A 15 6.97 -18.94 -24.96
CA GLU A 15 7.43 -20.30 -25.31
C GLU A 15 7.34 -21.23 -24.09
N ILE A 16 6.77 -22.42 -24.29
CA ILE A 16 6.52 -23.39 -23.21
C ILE A 16 7.50 -24.55 -23.31
N TYR A 17 8.05 -24.96 -22.18
CA TYR A 17 8.86 -26.17 -22.05
C TYR A 17 7.95 -27.38 -21.79
N PHE A 18 8.24 -28.48 -22.47
CA PHE A 18 7.46 -29.70 -22.37
C PHE A 18 8.17 -30.79 -21.57
N GLU A 19 9.36 -31.19 -22.00
CA GLU A 19 10.11 -32.31 -21.42
C GLU A 19 11.57 -32.30 -21.89
N ASP A 20 12.39 -33.19 -21.32
CA ASP A 20 13.77 -33.35 -21.74
C ASP A 20 14.22 -34.81 -21.86
N PHE A 21 15.24 -34.99 -22.69
CA PHE A 21 15.77 -36.30 -23.03
C PHE A 21 17.29 -36.32 -22.88
N SER A 22 17.84 -37.35 -22.23
CA SER A 22 19.28 -37.61 -22.25
C SER A 22 19.70 -38.06 -23.64
N CYS A 23 20.66 -37.35 -24.24
CA CYS A 23 21.18 -37.69 -25.55
C CYS A 23 22.60 -37.19 -25.78
N ILE A 24 23.24 -37.76 -26.79
CA ILE A 24 24.50 -37.29 -27.33
C ILE A 24 24.20 -36.48 -28.60
N MET A 25 24.71 -35.26 -28.69
CA MET A 25 24.65 -34.42 -29.89
C MET A 25 25.97 -34.55 -30.66
N ASN A 26 25.88 -34.67 -31.99
CA ASN A 26 27.01 -34.57 -32.91
C ASN A 26 26.60 -33.83 -34.20
N THR A 27 27.54 -33.18 -34.87
CA THR A 27 27.37 -32.55 -36.18
C THR A 27 27.59 -33.53 -37.35
N GLN A 28 28.09 -34.73 -37.04
CA GLN A 28 28.28 -35.83 -38.01
C GLN A 28 27.41 -37.03 -37.64
N ASN A 29 26.99 -37.79 -38.67
CA ASN A 29 26.26 -39.06 -38.48
C ASN A 29 27.21 -40.19 -38.04
N SER A 30 27.80 -40.05 -36.86
CA SER A 30 28.65 -41.04 -36.20
C SER A 30 28.59 -40.84 -34.69
N LYS A 31 28.54 -41.93 -33.92
CA LYS A 31 28.59 -41.84 -32.45
C LYS A 31 30.02 -41.69 -31.91
N THR A 32 31.04 -41.87 -32.74
CA THR A 32 32.46 -41.97 -32.33
C THR A 32 33.39 -40.98 -33.03
N VAL A 33 32.94 -40.33 -34.11
CA VAL A 33 33.74 -39.40 -34.92
C VAL A 33 33.01 -38.06 -35.02
N GLY A 34 33.71 -36.96 -34.75
CA GLY A 34 33.16 -35.60 -34.80
C GLY A 34 33.18 -34.88 -33.44
N GLU A 35 32.47 -33.75 -33.34
CA GLU A 35 32.32 -32.98 -32.10
C GLU A 35 31.21 -33.59 -31.24
N ILE A 36 31.57 -34.59 -30.45
CA ILE A 36 30.62 -35.33 -29.61
C ILE A 36 30.38 -34.54 -28.33
N ARG A 37 29.11 -34.24 -28.03
CA ARG A 37 28.71 -33.55 -26.80
C ARG A 37 27.61 -34.34 -26.11
N THR A 38 27.82 -34.73 -24.86
CA THR A 38 26.82 -35.40 -24.03
C THR A 38 25.98 -34.37 -23.27
N GLY A 39 24.67 -34.57 -23.19
CA GLY A 39 23.79 -33.54 -22.65
C GLY A 39 22.32 -33.93 -22.59
N HIS A 40 21.49 -32.92 -22.32
CA HIS A 40 20.04 -33.04 -22.32
C HIS A 40 19.45 -32.21 -23.45
N LEU A 41 18.59 -32.81 -24.26
CA LEU A 41 17.79 -32.11 -25.26
C LEU A 41 16.45 -31.71 -24.65
N LYS A 42 16.20 -30.42 -24.54
CA LYS A 42 14.97 -29.81 -24.02
C LYS A 42 14.00 -29.57 -25.18
N LEU A 43 12.80 -30.14 -25.11
CA LEU A 43 11.72 -29.94 -26.08
C LEU A 43 10.83 -28.77 -25.63
N CYS A 44 10.73 -27.73 -26.46
CA CYS A 44 9.91 -26.55 -26.20
C CYS A 44 8.92 -26.32 -27.35
N SER A 45 7.91 -25.45 -27.15
CA SER A 45 6.85 -25.22 -28.15
C SER A 45 7.34 -24.61 -29.47
N LYS A 46 8.45 -23.86 -29.44
CA LYS A 46 8.99 -23.18 -30.62
C LYS A 46 10.41 -23.62 -30.99
N SER A 47 11.11 -24.30 -30.09
CA SER A 47 12.51 -24.68 -30.29
C SER A 47 12.91 -25.97 -29.57
N LEU A 48 14.05 -26.51 -29.98
CA LEU A 48 14.82 -27.50 -29.25
C LEU A 48 16.03 -26.80 -28.63
N VAL A 49 16.31 -27.05 -27.35
CA VAL A 49 17.50 -26.50 -26.68
C VAL A 49 18.36 -27.66 -26.19
N PHE A 50 19.56 -27.79 -26.73
CA PHE A 50 20.53 -28.77 -26.25
C PHE A 50 21.43 -28.15 -25.17
N GLU A 51 21.49 -28.82 -24.02
CA GLU A 51 22.29 -28.45 -22.87
C GLU A 51 23.42 -29.47 -22.65
N PRO A 52 24.67 -29.14 -23.04
CA PRO A 52 25.82 -29.99 -22.76
C PRO A 52 26.12 -30.09 -21.26
N ILE A 53 26.58 -31.27 -20.80
CA ILE A 53 27.05 -31.49 -19.42
C ILE A 53 28.28 -30.64 -19.12
N GLU A 54 29.21 -30.57 -20.07
CA GLU A 54 30.43 -29.76 -19.96
C GLU A 54 30.12 -28.28 -20.19
N TRP A 55 30.50 -27.43 -19.24
CA TRP A 55 30.19 -26.00 -19.27
C TRP A 55 31.00 -25.20 -20.28
N THR A 56 32.11 -25.76 -20.76
CA THR A 56 32.93 -25.19 -21.84
C THR A 56 32.14 -25.00 -23.13
N TYR A 57 31.17 -25.87 -23.41
CA TYR A 57 30.34 -25.76 -24.61
C TYR A 57 29.09 -24.90 -24.38
N PRO A 58 28.65 -24.13 -25.39
CA PRO A 58 27.42 -23.34 -25.31
C PRO A 58 26.16 -24.22 -25.30
N LEU A 59 25.06 -23.66 -24.79
CA LEU A 59 23.72 -24.16 -25.07
C LEU A 59 23.39 -23.87 -26.54
N THR A 60 22.86 -24.86 -27.25
CA THR A 60 22.48 -24.73 -28.67
C THR A 60 20.96 -24.70 -28.78
N LYS A 61 20.38 -23.60 -29.26
CA LYS A 61 18.95 -23.45 -29.50
C LYS A 61 18.64 -23.54 -31.00
N LEU A 62 17.79 -24.49 -31.36
CA LEU A 62 17.35 -24.81 -32.72
C LEU A 62 15.86 -24.45 -32.85
N HIS A 63 15.53 -23.44 -33.66
CA HIS A 63 14.14 -23.02 -33.82
C HIS A 63 13.40 -23.89 -34.84
N PHE A 64 12.17 -24.30 -34.53
CA PHE A 64 11.38 -25.15 -35.44
C PHE A 64 11.02 -24.45 -36.75
N LYS A 65 10.80 -23.12 -36.72
CA LYS A 65 10.54 -22.32 -37.94
C LYS A 65 11.69 -22.39 -38.96
N ASP A 66 12.90 -22.66 -38.50
CA ASP A 66 14.13 -22.73 -39.29
C ASP A 66 14.51 -24.18 -39.65
N CYS A 67 13.72 -25.16 -39.21
CA CYS A 67 13.94 -26.58 -39.42
C CYS A 67 13.46 -27.00 -40.82
N THR A 68 14.37 -27.47 -41.67
CA THR A 68 14.04 -27.96 -43.01
C THR A 68 13.73 -29.45 -43.04
N ASP A 69 14.35 -30.23 -42.17
CA ASP A 69 14.15 -31.69 -42.10
C ASP A 69 14.31 -32.16 -40.65
N ILE A 70 13.36 -32.98 -40.20
CA ILE A 70 13.44 -33.70 -38.93
C ILE A 70 12.99 -35.14 -39.16
N SER A 71 13.95 -36.06 -39.09
CA SER A 71 13.76 -37.44 -39.53
C SER A 71 14.63 -38.40 -38.73
N ILE A 72 14.31 -39.69 -38.77
CA ILE A 72 15.19 -40.71 -38.21
C ILE A 72 16.41 -40.85 -39.13
N ALA A 73 17.62 -40.82 -38.59
CA ALA A 73 18.83 -40.90 -39.40
C ALA A 73 18.93 -42.26 -40.13
N GLU A 74 19.20 -42.24 -41.43
CA GLU A 74 19.39 -43.45 -42.23
C GLU A 74 20.72 -44.16 -41.89
N LYS A 75 20.71 -45.50 -41.90
CA LYS A 75 21.86 -46.34 -41.55
C LYS A 75 23.02 -46.16 -42.52
N LYS A 76 24.25 -46.01 -42.01
CA LYS A 76 25.48 -46.19 -42.81
C LYS A 76 26.11 -47.59 -42.68
N LYS A 77 25.85 -48.33 -41.58
CA LYS A 77 26.28 -49.73 -41.35
C LYS A 77 25.22 -50.52 -40.58
N GLU A 78 25.18 -51.85 -40.77
CA GLU A 78 24.21 -52.75 -40.14
C GLU A 78 24.29 -52.81 -38.59
N SER A 79 25.37 -52.30 -37.99
CA SER A 79 25.64 -52.35 -36.55
C SER A 79 25.28 -51.08 -35.75
N GLU A 80 24.69 -50.04 -36.37
CA GLU A 80 24.34 -48.80 -35.67
C GLU A 80 22.85 -48.76 -35.23
N THR A 81 22.63 -48.23 -34.01
CA THR A 81 21.36 -48.19 -33.29
C THR A 81 20.31 -47.29 -33.96
N LYS A 82 19.05 -47.76 -34.04
CA LYS A 82 17.88 -47.03 -34.60
C LYS A 82 17.44 -45.77 -33.82
N ASN A 83 18.18 -45.37 -32.79
CA ASN A 83 17.74 -44.37 -31.81
C ASN A 83 18.34 -42.97 -32.05
N VAL A 84 18.30 -42.51 -33.30
CA VAL A 84 18.97 -41.26 -33.73
C VAL A 84 18.01 -40.39 -34.54
N ILE A 85 17.84 -39.14 -34.12
CA ILE A 85 17.10 -38.12 -34.88
C ILE A 85 18.11 -37.20 -35.56
N LYS A 86 17.93 -37.00 -36.87
CA LYS A 86 18.59 -35.96 -37.64
C LYS A 86 17.70 -34.72 -37.65
N VAL A 87 18.26 -33.57 -37.28
CA VAL A 87 17.61 -32.26 -37.37
C VAL A 87 18.45 -31.37 -38.27
N THR A 88 17.88 -30.89 -39.37
CA THR A 88 18.55 -29.98 -40.32
C THR A 88 17.98 -28.57 -40.15
N ILE A 89 18.82 -27.61 -39.79
CA ILE A 89 18.42 -26.25 -39.42
C ILE A 89 19.14 -25.23 -40.30
N LYS A 90 18.45 -24.16 -40.72
CA LYS A 90 19.04 -23.06 -41.52
C LYS A 90 19.86 -22.07 -40.68
N GLN A 91 19.47 -21.89 -39.43
CA GLN A 91 20.11 -20.97 -38.49
C GLN A 91 19.85 -21.41 -37.05
N TYR A 92 20.85 -21.25 -36.19
CA TYR A 92 20.77 -21.63 -34.78
C TYR A 92 21.42 -20.57 -33.89
N SER A 93 21.14 -20.62 -32.60
CA SER A 93 21.74 -19.71 -31.62
C SER A 93 22.52 -20.45 -30.55
N GLU A 94 23.62 -19.86 -30.13
CA GLU A 94 24.49 -20.35 -29.07
C GLU A 94 24.53 -19.34 -27.92
N MET A 95 24.55 -19.82 -26.68
CA MET A 95 24.52 -18.97 -25.49
C MET A 95 25.13 -19.66 -24.26
N LEU A 96 25.49 -18.88 -23.24
CA LEU A 96 26.05 -19.36 -21.97
C LEU A 96 27.27 -20.29 -22.15
N GLU A 97 28.11 -19.99 -23.14
CA GLU A 97 29.44 -20.58 -23.28
C GLU A 97 30.25 -20.26 -22.03
N GLU A 98 30.95 -21.26 -21.48
CA GLU A 98 31.66 -21.17 -20.19
C GLU A 98 30.78 -20.72 -19.01
N ASN A 99 29.44 -20.83 -19.17
CA ASN A 99 28.44 -20.33 -18.23
C ASN A 99 28.48 -18.80 -18.03
N ILE A 100 28.99 -18.05 -19.02
CA ILE A 100 29.07 -16.58 -19.01
C ILE A 100 27.79 -15.98 -19.60
N ILE A 101 27.25 -14.95 -18.95
CA ILE A 101 26.07 -14.21 -19.44
C ILE A 101 26.55 -13.20 -20.49
N ALA A 102 26.15 -13.41 -21.74
CA ALA A 102 26.48 -12.55 -22.87
C ALA A 102 25.37 -12.58 -23.93
N PRO A 103 25.36 -11.65 -24.90
CA PRO A 103 24.47 -11.73 -26.06
C PRO A 103 24.59 -13.07 -26.78
N TYR A 104 23.47 -13.57 -27.29
CA TYR A 104 23.42 -14.84 -28.00
C TYR A 104 24.16 -14.72 -29.33
N ARG A 105 24.92 -15.75 -29.68
CA ARG A 105 25.61 -15.85 -30.96
C ARG A 105 24.67 -16.51 -31.97
N PHE A 106 24.21 -15.73 -32.94
CA PHE A 106 23.35 -16.22 -34.02
C PHE A 106 24.22 -16.71 -35.19
N LYS A 107 24.09 -17.97 -35.56
CA LYS A 107 24.80 -18.60 -36.67
C LYS A 107 23.85 -18.83 -37.85
N TYR A 108 24.16 -18.20 -38.97
CA TYR A 108 23.36 -18.20 -40.19
C TYR A 108 23.92 -19.19 -41.21
N GLU A 109 24.01 -20.46 -40.82
CA GLU A 109 24.53 -21.53 -41.66
C GLU A 109 23.63 -22.76 -41.59
N LYS A 110 23.48 -23.46 -42.73
CA LYS A 110 22.73 -24.71 -42.77
C LYS A 110 23.57 -25.81 -42.13
N GLN A 111 23.08 -26.38 -41.03
CA GLN A 111 23.79 -27.38 -40.24
C GLN A 111 22.90 -28.59 -39.94
N ASP A 112 23.50 -29.79 -40.03
CA ASP A 112 22.89 -31.05 -39.62
C ASP A 112 23.31 -31.36 -38.17
N PHE A 113 22.32 -31.68 -37.32
CA PHE A 113 22.51 -32.14 -35.94
C PHE A 113 21.96 -33.55 -35.78
N TYR A 114 22.74 -34.42 -35.14
CA TYR A 114 22.39 -35.81 -34.86
C TYR A 114 22.27 -35.99 -33.35
N PHE A 115 21.09 -36.38 -32.89
CA PHE A 115 20.78 -36.64 -31.48
C PHE A 115 20.62 -38.14 -31.25
N PHE A 116 21.57 -38.73 -30.53
CA PHE A 116 21.57 -40.15 -30.16
C PHE A 116 20.96 -40.29 -28.76
N PHE A 117 19.76 -40.87 -28.66
CA PHE A 117 19.04 -40.98 -27.39
C PHE A 117 19.50 -42.18 -26.57
N ASP A 118 19.66 -41.99 -25.25
CA ASP A 118 20.13 -43.05 -24.35
C ASP A 118 19.00 -43.95 -23.87
N PHE A 119 17.86 -43.36 -23.46
CA PHE A 119 16.74 -44.06 -22.83
C PHE A 119 15.40 -43.88 -23.54
N ALA A 120 15.20 -42.75 -24.23
CA ALA A 120 13.95 -42.44 -24.93
C ALA A 120 13.92 -43.05 -26.34
N SER A 121 12.73 -43.39 -26.84
CA SER A 121 12.53 -43.84 -28.22
C SER A 121 12.55 -42.64 -29.20
N ALA A 122 13.45 -42.68 -30.18
CA ALA A 122 13.53 -41.68 -31.23
C ALA A 122 12.23 -41.54 -32.03
N GLU A 123 11.47 -42.62 -32.23
CA GLU A 123 10.18 -42.59 -32.94
C GLU A 123 9.12 -41.78 -32.18
N GLU A 124 9.03 -41.99 -30.85
CA GLU A 124 8.09 -41.26 -30.00
C GLU A 124 8.45 -39.77 -29.92
N CYS A 125 9.74 -39.47 -29.70
CA CYS A 125 10.25 -38.10 -29.67
C CYS A 125 10.01 -37.39 -31.01
N LEU A 126 10.26 -38.06 -32.13
CA LEU A 126 10.08 -37.51 -33.48
C LEU A 126 8.62 -37.12 -33.73
N SER A 127 7.66 -37.93 -33.29
CA SER A 127 6.23 -37.63 -33.48
C SER A 127 5.81 -36.30 -32.84
N GLN A 128 6.30 -36.04 -31.61
CA GLN A 128 6.05 -34.80 -30.89
C GLN A 128 6.78 -33.61 -31.53
N MET A 129 8.05 -33.80 -31.89
CA MET A 129 8.85 -32.74 -32.54
C MET A 129 8.24 -32.34 -33.89
N GLN A 130 7.76 -33.30 -34.70
CA GLN A 130 7.07 -33.02 -35.96
C GLN A 130 5.74 -32.30 -35.75
N GLN A 131 4.99 -32.64 -34.70
CA GLN A 131 3.75 -31.94 -34.35
C GLN A 131 4.02 -30.46 -34.03
N LEU A 132 5.05 -30.18 -33.23
CA LEU A 132 5.45 -28.82 -32.87
C LEU A 132 6.09 -28.07 -34.05
N GLN A 133 6.84 -28.76 -34.92
CA GLN A 133 7.35 -28.19 -36.16
C GLN A 133 6.20 -27.74 -37.07
N ARG A 134 5.17 -28.58 -37.27
CA ARG A 134 3.97 -28.20 -38.04
C ARG A 134 3.27 -26.99 -37.41
N ALA A 135 3.15 -26.97 -36.07
CA ALA A 135 2.59 -25.82 -35.38
C ALA A 135 3.38 -24.54 -35.67
N SER A 136 4.72 -24.61 -35.72
CA SER A 136 5.59 -23.45 -35.96
C SER A 136 5.48 -22.84 -37.37
N THR A 137 4.89 -23.56 -38.34
CA THR A 137 4.63 -23.05 -39.69
C THR A 137 3.32 -22.28 -39.83
N LEU A 138 2.46 -22.28 -38.79
CA LEU A 138 1.18 -21.58 -38.77
C LEU A 138 1.34 -20.11 -38.38
N HIS A 139 0.32 -19.30 -38.66
CA HIS A 139 0.24 -17.93 -38.14
C HIS A 139 0.12 -17.94 -36.59
N ALA A 140 0.54 -16.85 -35.94
CA ALA A 140 0.71 -16.82 -34.48
C ALA A 140 -0.53 -17.25 -33.66
N PRO A 141 -1.77 -16.83 -33.98
CA PRO A 141 -2.92 -17.24 -33.19
C PRO A 141 -3.29 -18.72 -33.35
N GLU A 142 -3.16 -19.26 -34.56
CA GLU A 142 -3.37 -20.69 -34.84
C GLU A 142 -2.30 -21.53 -34.15
N HIS A 143 -1.04 -21.08 -34.21
CA HIS A 143 0.07 -21.68 -33.46
C HIS A 143 -0.24 -21.72 -31.96
N ASN A 144 -0.62 -20.57 -31.38
CA ASN A 144 -0.95 -20.46 -29.96
C ASN A 144 -2.13 -21.36 -29.58
N SER A 145 -3.18 -21.44 -30.41
CA SER A 145 -4.34 -22.31 -30.20
C SER A 145 -3.96 -23.79 -30.25
N MET A 146 -3.12 -24.20 -31.20
CA MET A 146 -2.63 -25.57 -31.31
C MET A 146 -1.77 -25.94 -30.10
N VAL A 147 -0.84 -25.07 -29.70
CA VAL A 147 0.00 -25.26 -28.51
C VAL A 147 -0.86 -25.31 -27.24
N ALA A 148 -1.83 -24.42 -27.08
CA ALA A 148 -2.78 -24.43 -25.97
C ALA A 148 -3.59 -25.74 -25.90
N THR A 149 -3.97 -26.31 -27.05
CA THR A 149 -4.67 -27.60 -27.12
C THR A 149 -3.78 -28.78 -26.72
N ILE A 150 -2.52 -28.80 -27.19
CA ILE A 150 -1.51 -29.78 -26.77
C ILE A 150 -1.31 -29.72 -25.25
N LEU A 151 -1.19 -28.51 -24.73
CA LEU A 151 -1.09 -28.28 -23.29
C LEU A 151 -2.33 -28.75 -22.55
N HIS A 152 -3.53 -28.39 -22.99
CA HIS A 152 -4.79 -28.84 -22.40
C HIS A 152 -4.86 -30.38 -22.32
N SER A 153 -4.45 -31.07 -23.38
CA SER A 153 -4.36 -32.53 -23.38
C SER A 153 -3.34 -33.08 -22.37
N ARG A 154 -2.20 -32.41 -22.17
CA ARG A 154 -1.23 -32.79 -21.13
C ARG A 154 -1.79 -32.50 -19.73
N TYR A 155 -2.42 -31.34 -19.53
CA TYR A 155 -3.06 -30.94 -18.28
C TYR A 155 -4.08 -31.96 -17.79
N MET A 156 -4.96 -32.45 -18.69
CA MET A 156 -5.99 -33.42 -18.33
C MET A 156 -5.42 -34.80 -17.93
N ARG A 157 -4.18 -35.10 -18.30
CA ARG A 157 -3.52 -36.39 -17.99
C ARG A 157 -2.68 -36.35 -16.73
N MET A 158 -2.18 -35.18 -16.34
CA MET A 158 -1.35 -35.03 -15.15
C MET A 158 -2.25 -34.95 -13.92
N LEU A 159 -1.99 -35.76 -12.90
CA LEU A 159 -2.61 -35.66 -11.57
C LEU A 159 -1.57 -35.13 -10.58
N PHE A 160 -2.02 -34.48 -9.51
CA PHE A 160 -1.12 -34.16 -8.41
C PHE A 160 -0.57 -35.45 -7.82
N ASP A 161 0.75 -35.52 -7.60
CA ASP A 161 1.40 -36.70 -7.05
C ASP A 161 1.38 -36.66 -5.51
N PRO A 162 0.58 -37.53 -4.84
CA PRO A 162 0.48 -37.53 -3.38
C PRO A 162 1.80 -37.88 -2.69
N VAL A 163 2.77 -38.50 -3.40
CA VAL A 163 4.09 -38.83 -2.84
C VAL A 163 4.90 -37.58 -2.50
N MET A 164 4.54 -36.45 -3.09
CA MET A 164 5.22 -35.18 -2.88
C MET A 164 4.71 -34.44 -1.64
N MET A 165 3.66 -34.93 -0.97
CA MET A 165 3.10 -34.37 0.26
C MET A 165 3.99 -34.65 1.48
N ASP A 166 3.93 -33.79 2.49
CA ASP A 166 4.65 -34.02 3.75
C ASP A 166 3.99 -35.07 4.63
N ASP A 167 2.66 -35.12 4.62
CA ASP A 167 1.85 -36.10 5.36
C ASP A 167 0.90 -36.83 4.41
N PHE A 168 1.11 -38.13 4.25
CA PHE A 168 0.32 -39.01 3.39
C PHE A 168 -1.07 -39.32 3.95
N THR A 169 -1.33 -38.96 5.21
CA THR A 169 -2.64 -39.14 5.84
C THR A 169 -3.59 -37.97 5.56
N GLU A 170 -3.07 -36.86 5.05
CA GLU A 170 -3.88 -35.70 4.70
C GLU A 170 -4.63 -35.91 3.39
N GLU A 171 -5.93 -35.61 3.41
CA GLU A 171 -6.74 -35.58 2.20
C GLU A 171 -6.62 -34.22 1.48
N ILE A 172 -6.60 -34.27 0.15
CA ILE A 172 -6.61 -33.07 -0.68
C ILE A 172 -8.04 -32.50 -0.69
N ILE A 173 -8.21 -31.33 -0.08
CA ILE A 173 -9.48 -30.59 -0.02
C ILE A 173 -9.81 -30.01 -1.39
N CYS A 174 -8.80 -29.46 -2.07
CA CYS A 174 -8.97 -28.83 -3.37
C CYS A 174 -7.75 -29.08 -4.25
N GLU A 175 -8.00 -29.52 -5.48
CA GLU A 175 -7.00 -29.63 -6.54
C GLU A 175 -7.43 -28.76 -7.71
N MET A 176 -6.50 -27.97 -8.25
CA MET A 176 -6.80 -27.07 -9.36
C MET A 176 -5.59 -26.77 -10.23
N GLN A 177 -5.83 -26.45 -11.48
CA GLN A 177 -4.80 -25.92 -12.37
C GLN A 177 -4.43 -24.49 -11.96
N ALA A 178 -3.14 -24.21 -11.91
CA ALA A 178 -2.60 -22.88 -11.69
C ALA A 178 -1.30 -22.69 -12.47
N GLU A 179 -0.97 -21.44 -12.75
CA GLU A 179 0.35 -21.07 -13.27
C GLU A 179 1.05 -20.21 -12.22
N LYS A 180 2.28 -20.58 -11.85
CA LYS A 180 3.13 -19.74 -11.01
C LYS A 180 3.79 -18.68 -11.88
N ILE A 181 3.63 -17.42 -11.48
CA ILE A 181 4.15 -16.26 -12.19
C ILE A 181 5.50 -15.86 -11.59
N SER A 182 6.50 -15.76 -12.47
CA SER A 182 7.82 -15.23 -12.22
C SER A 182 8.11 -14.15 -13.28
N PRO A 183 9.10 -13.25 -13.09
CA PRO A 183 9.41 -12.25 -14.10
C PRO A 183 9.67 -12.88 -15.49
N LEU A 184 8.85 -12.50 -16.47
CA LEU A 184 8.83 -13.01 -17.87
C LEU A 184 8.53 -14.51 -18.05
N VAL A 185 8.28 -15.27 -16.98
CA VAL A 185 8.13 -16.73 -17.04
C VAL A 185 6.84 -17.18 -16.37
N ARG A 186 6.16 -18.14 -16.99
CA ARG A 186 4.97 -18.80 -16.45
C ARG A 186 5.28 -20.27 -16.25
N HIS A 187 5.23 -20.72 -15.00
CA HIS A 187 5.45 -22.12 -14.64
C HIS A 187 4.10 -22.79 -14.52
N GLN A 188 3.82 -23.71 -15.43
CA GLN A 188 2.58 -24.47 -15.43
C GLN A 188 2.61 -25.52 -14.33
N GLY A 189 1.51 -25.70 -13.61
CA GLY A 189 1.48 -26.61 -12.48
C GLY A 189 0.09 -27.00 -12.00
N LYS A 190 0.09 -27.85 -10.98
CA LYS A 190 -1.09 -28.21 -10.20
C LYS A 190 -0.96 -27.69 -8.78
N LEU A 191 -2.00 -27.01 -8.34
CA LEU A 191 -2.20 -26.59 -6.97
C LEU A 191 -2.99 -27.70 -6.24
N ALA A 192 -2.50 -28.12 -5.08
CA ALA A 192 -3.23 -28.98 -4.16
C ALA A 192 -3.24 -28.32 -2.78
N LEU A 193 -4.41 -28.32 -2.14
CA LEU A 193 -4.63 -27.76 -0.82
C LEU A 193 -5.07 -28.86 0.14
N THR A 194 -4.36 -29.00 1.24
CA THR A 194 -4.72 -29.87 2.37
C THR A 194 -5.17 -29.03 3.57
N PRO A 195 -5.64 -29.65 4.67
CA PRO A 195 -5.99 -28.90 5.88
C PRO A 195 -4.82 -28.09 6.45
N THR A 196 -3.56 -28.46 6.20
CA THR A 196 -2.38 -27.83 6.83
C THR A 196 -1.44 -27.14 5.85
N THR A 197 -1.45 -27.51 4.56
CA THR A 197 -0.40 -27.08 3.62
C THR A 197 -0.96 -26.81 2.22
N LEU A 198 -0.45 -25.75 1.60
CA LEU A 198 -0.63 -25.43 0.18
C LEU A 198 0.58 -25.97 -0.60
N TYR A 199 0.29 -26.78 -1.61
CA TYR A 199 1.27 -27.41 -2.48
C TYR A 199 1.11 -26.90 -3.90
N PHE A 200 2.21 -26.52 -4.56
CA PHE A 200 2.23 -26.27 -5.99
C PHE A 200 3.27 -27.16 -6.66
N GLN A 201 2.82 -28.08 -7.50
CA GLN A 201 3.64 -28.99 -8.28
C GLN A 201 3.80 -28.45 -9.71
N PRO A 202 4.99 -27.95 -10.09
CA PRO A 202 5.26 -27.58 -11.47
C PRO A 202 5.23 -28.82 -12.37
N PHE A 203 4.87 -28.62 -13.63
CA PHE A 203 4.89 -29.67 -14.64
C PHE A 203 6.29 -29.95 -15.17
N SER A 204 7.15 -28.93 -15.08
CA SER A 204 8.54 -28.99 -15.49
C SER A 204 9.46 -29.18 -14.30
N ASN A 205 10.38 -30.15 -14.38
CA ASN A 205 11.43 -30.36 -13.37
C ASN A 205 12.63 -29.40 -13.51
N ILE A 206 12.41 -28.17 -13.96
CA ILE A 206 13.47 -27.17 -14.18
C ILE A 206 13.88 -26.50 -12.88
N GLU A 207 12.92 -26.26 -11.98
CA GLU A 207 13.21 -25.60 -10.71
C GLU A 207 14.03 -26.51 -9.80
N SER A 208 14.87 -25.91 -8.95
CA SER A 208 15.71 -26.67 -8.01
C SER A 208 14.90 -27.46 -6.99
N SER A 209 13.66 -27.04 -6.72
CA SER A 209 12.70 -27.81 -5.92
C SER A 209 11.63 -28.39 -6.84
N PRO A 210 11.31 -29.68 -6.73
CA PRO A 210 10.29 -30.31 -7.57
C PRO A 210 8.86 -29.94 -7.14
N ILE A 211 8.69 -29.32 -5.96
CA ILE A 211 7.40 -28.89 -5.43
C ILE A 211 7.60 -27.66 -4.54
N PHE A 212 6.65 -26.74 -4.58
CA PHE A 212 6.54 -25.64 -3.63
C PHE A 212 5.57 -26.03 -2.51
N LYS A 213 5.95 -25.74 -1.26
CA LYS A 213 5.18 -26.07 -0.05
C LYS A 213 5.08 -24.83 0.83
N LEU A 214 3.87 -24.47 1.24
CA LEU A 214 3.62 -23.39 2.18
C LEU A 214 2.63 -23.88 3.22
N LYS A 215 3.06 -23.94 4.47
CA LYS A 215 2.16 -24.31 5.56
C LYS A 215 1.15 -23.19 5.80
N LEU A 216 -0.09 -23.57 6.06
CA LEU A 216 -1.20 -22.63 6.26
C LEU A 216 -1.04 -21.83 7.55
N ASP A 217 -0.42 -22.40 8.59
CA ASP A 217 -0.10 -21.70 9.85
C ASP A 217 0.97 -20.62 9.70
N GLU A 218 1.79 -20.71 8.65
CA GLU A 218 2.82 -19.73 8.29
C GLU A 218 2.28 -18.63 7.38
N MET A 219 1.09 -18.80 6.79
CA MET A 219 0.47 -17.77 5.95
C MET A 219 0.09 -16.53 6.77
N ARG A 220 0.44 -15.35 6.25
CA ARG A 220 0.19 -14.04 6.89
C ARG A 220 -0.61 -13.10 6.00
N LYS A 221 -0.32 -13.03 4.70
CA LYS A 221 -0.98 -12.09 3.79
C LYS A 221 -1.39 -12.79 2.50
N MET A 222 -2.53 -12.38 1.96
CA MET A 222 -3.06 -12.90 0.71
C MET A 222 -3.71 -11.76 -0.06
N TYR A 223 -3.36 -11.65 -1.34
CA TYR A 223 -3.86 -10.57 -2.18
C TYR A 223 -4.39 -11.09 -3.49
N LYS A 224 -5.60 -10.66 -3.83
CA LYS A 224 -6.14 -10.77 -5.18
C LYS A 224 -5.30 -9.87 -6.10
N ARG A 225 -4.95 -10.39 -7.28
CA ARG A 225 -4.12 -9.69 -8.27
C ARG A 225 -4.75 -9.73 -9.65
N ARG A 226 -4.37 -8.74 -10.46
CA ARG A 226 -4.61 -8.76 -11.91
C ARG A 226 -3.44 -9.40 -12.63
N PHE A 227 -3.73 -10.13 -13.69
CA PHE A 227 -2.73 -10.58 -14.65
C PHE A 227 -3.29 -10.35 -16.05
N LEU A 228 -2.55 -9.61 -16.89
CA LEU A 228 -3.04 -9.16 -18.21
C LEU A 228 -4.40 -8.46 -18.13
N LEU A 229 -4.55 -7.53 -17.18
CA LEU A 229 -5.80 -6.80 -16.88
C LEU A 229 -6.99 -7.68 -16.42
N ARG A 230 -6.81 -8.98 -16.17
CA ARG A 230 -7.86 -9.90 -15.70
C ARG A 230 -7.69 -10.23 -14.22
N GLN A 231 -8.79 -10.29 -13.46
CA GLN A 231 -8.83 -10.59 -12.02
C GLN A 231 -8.63 -12.09 -11.72
N VAL A 232 -7.55 -12.68 -12.24
CA VAL A 232 -7.27 -14.12 -12.15
C VAL A 232 -6.06 -14.48 -11.28
N GLY A 233 -5.38 -13.47 -10.73
CA GLY A 233 -4.19 -13.65 -9.92
C GLY A 233 -4.47 -13.75 -8.42
N LEU A 234 -3.61 -14.48 -7.72
CA LEU A 234 -3.57 -14.61 -6.27
C LEU A 234 -2.12 -14.67 -5.81
N GLU A 235 -1.73 -13.73 -4.96
CA GLU A 235 -0.38 -13.62 -4.42
C GLU A 235 -0.42 -13.87 -2.91
N ILE A 236 0.36 -14.83 -2.45
CA ILE A 236 0.31 -15.37 -1.08
C ILE A 236 1.69 -15.18 -0.44
N TYR A 237 1.68 -14.60 0.76
CA TYR A 237 2.87 -14.37 1.59
C TYR A 237 2.72 -15.11 2.93
N GLY A 238 3.73 -15.88 3.27
CA GLY A 238 3.98 -16.43 4.59
C GLY A 238 4.94 -15.56 5.40
N GLU A 239 5.56 -16.16 6.41
CA GLU A 239 6.46 -15.49 7.34
C GLU A 239 7.80 -15.06 6.68
N GLU A 240 8.22 -13.82 6.91
CA GLU A 240 9.32 -13.16 6.16
C GLU A 240 10.71 -13.80 6.37
N GLU A 241 10.92 -14.55 7.46
CA GLU A 241 12.24 -15.08 7.84
C GLU A 241 12.69 -16.34 7.05
N ARG A 242 11.88 -16.85 6.10
CA ARG A 242 12.18 -18.07 5.34
C ARG A 242 12.39 -17.84 3.85
N SER A 243 13.31 -18.61 3.25
CA SER A 243 13.76 -18.48 1.86
C SER A 243 12.71 -18.67 0.76
N MET A 244 11.50 -19.20 1.06
CA MET A 244 10.42 -19.43 0.09
C MET A 244 9.02 -19.16 0.69
N SER A 245 8.84 -18.02 1.33
CA SER A 245 7.55 -17.64 1.95
C SER A 245 6.58 -16.98 0.97
N HIS A 246 6.76 -17.07 -0.34
CA HIS A 246 5.97 -16.29 -1.29
C HIS A 246 5.66 -17.04 -2.58
N ILE A 247 4.41 -16.98 -3.05
CA ILE A 247 4.01 -17.50 -4.35
C ILE A 247 2.96 -16.60 -5.01
N TYR A 248 3.14 -16.32 -6.31
CA TYR A 248 2.15 -15.66 -7.14
C TYR A 248 1.58 -16.66 -8.15
N LEU A 249 0.28 -16.94 -8.06
CA LEU A 249 -0.45 -17.86 -8.91
C LEU A 249 -1.46 -17.12 -9.79
N THR A 250 -1.69 -17.62 -11.00
CA THR A 250 -2.82 -17.25 -11.85
C THR A 250 -3.68 -18.46 -12.16
N PHE A 251 -4.97 -18.23 -12.31
CA PHE A 251 -5.98 -19.27 -12.51
C PHE A 251 -6.71 -19.10 -13.85
N PRO A 252 -7.42 -20.14 -14.34
CA PRO A 252 -8.13 -20.05 -15.61
C PRO A 252 -9.22 -18.96 -15.66
N SER A 253 -9.87 -18.69 -14.52
CA SER A 253 -10.87 -17.62 -14.41
C SER A 253 -10.97 -17.06 -12.99
N GLU A 254 -11.63 -15.91 -12.86
CA GLU A 254 -11.88 -15.23 -11.58
C GLU A 254 -12.61 -16.14 -10.58
N LYS A 255 -13.59 -16.92 -11.04
CA LYS A 255 -14.33 -17.89 -10.19
C LYS A 255 -13.41 -18.93 -9.54
N HIS A 256 -12.41 -19.40 -10.28
CA HIS A 256 -11.43 -20.36 -9.76
C HIS A 256 -10.52 -19.70 -8.70
N ARG A 257 -10.07 -18.47 -8.97
CA ARG A 257 -9.29 -17.65 -8.03
C ARG A 257 -10.06 -17.43 -6.72
N ASP A 258 -11.32 -17.03 -6.82
CA ASP A 258 -12.17 -16.76 -5.66
C ASP A 258 -12.42 -18.02 -4.83
N ARG A 259 -12.66 -19.16 -5.47
CA ARG A 259 -12.81 -20.45 -4.77
C ARG A 259 -11.60 -20.77 -3.89
N ILE A 260 -10.38 -20.61 -4.40
CA ILE A 260 -9.15 -20.86 -3.60
C ILE A 260 -9.00 -19.83 -2.49
N TYR A 261 -9.21 -18.55 -2.81
CA TYR A 261 -9.14 -17.47 -1.81
C TYR A 261 -10.09 -17.75 -0.64
N GLU A 262 -11.36 -18.06 -0.93
CA GLU A 262 -12.38 -18.36 0.09
C GLU A 262 -12.03 -19.61 0.89
N THR A 263 -11.52 -20.66 0.24
CA THR A 263 -11.11 -21.90 0.92
C THR A 263 -9.95 -21.64 1.89
N LEU A 264 -8.97 -20.82 1.50
CA LEU A 264 -7.84 -20.45 2.36
C LEU A 264 -8.29 -19.53 3.51
N GLU A 265 -9.14 -18.54 3.22
CA GLU A 265 -9.63 -17.60 4.24
C GLU A 265 -10.50 -18.28 5.31
N GLN A 266 -11.28 -19.29 4.94
CA GLN A 266 -12.12 -20.07 5.86
C GLN A 266 -11.35 -21.15 6.63
N SER A 267 -10.10 -21.42 6.26
CA SER A 267 -9.29 -22.44 6.91
C SER A 267 -8.92 -22.01 8.34
N PRO A 268 -9.15 -22.84 9.37
CA PRO A 268 -8.83 -22.50 10.75
C PRO A 268 -7.32 -22.38 11.02
N ASN A 269 -6.49 -22.92 10.13
CA ASN A 269 -5.05 -22.91 10.26
C ASN A 269 -4.41 -21.65 9.67
N VAL A 270 -5.14 -20.83 8.89
CA VAL A 270 -4.60 -19.61 8.30
C VAL A 270 -4.78 -18.43 9.25
N LYS A 271 -3.70 -17.68 9.50
CA LYS A 271 -3.70 -16.47 10.35
C LYS A 271 -3.40 -15.23 9.51
N LEU A 272 -4.43 -14.72 8.83
CA LEU A 272 -4.28 -13.53 8.00
C LEU A 272 -4.16 -12.25 8.84
N GLU A 273 -3.12 -11.47 8.58
CA GLU A 273 -2.97 -10.10 9.05
C GLU A 273 -3.90 -9.20 8.24
N ARG A 274 -5.01 -8.78 8.84
CA ARG A 274 -5.94 -7.82 8.22
C ARG A 274 -5.52 -6.41 8.60
N GLN A 275 -4.76 -5.77 7.72
CA GLN A 275 -4.43 -4.35 7.86
C GLN A 275 -5.36 -3.50 7.01
N HIS A 276 -6.14 -2.63 7.65
CA HIS A 276 -7.05 -1.72 6.97
C HIS A 276 -6.29 -0.56 6.31
N VAL A 277 -6.76 -0.11 5.14
CA VAL A 277 -6.12 0.96 4.37
C VAL A 277 -6.12 2.27 5.17
N GLU A 278 -7.21 2.53 5.87
CA GLU A 278 -7.38 3.68 6.75
C GLU A 278 -6.37 3.69 7.90
N GLU A 279 -6.11 2.52 8.48
CA GLU A 279 -5.16 2.35 9.58
C GLU A 279 -3.73 2.62 9.12
N MET A 280 -3.30 1.99 8.01
CA MET A 280 -1.99 2.22 7.42
C MET A 280 -1.80 3.70 7.02
N THR A 281 -2.83 4.31 6.44
CA THR A 281 -2.80 5.72 6.03
C THR A 281 -2.63 6.64 7.25
N LEU A 282 -3.35 6.37 8.34
CA LEU A 282 -3.23 7.12 9.58
C LEU A 282 -1.85 6.92 10.23
N GLN A 283 -1.32 5.69 10.28
CA GLN A 283 0.03 5.40 10.78
C GLN A 283 1.13 6.10 9.96
N TRP A 284 1.02 6.12 8.63
CA TRP A 284 1.91 6.89 7.75
C TRP A 284 1.83 8.39 8.02
N GLN A 285 0.60 8.92 8.08
CA GLN A 285 0.34 10.30 8.41
C GLN A 285 0.91 10.74 9.78
N ASN A 286 1.00 9.79 10.72
CA ASN A 286 1.54 9.98 12.06
C ASN A 286 3.06 9.86 12.12
N GLY A 287 3.72 9.44 11.03
CA GLY A 287 5.17 9.26 10.97
C GLY A 287 5.68 7.93 11.51
N ILE A 288 4.79 6.95 11.76
CA ILE A 288 5.18 5.58 12.14
C ILE A 288 5.62 4.77 10.93
N VAL A 289 4.91 4.94 9.83
CA VAL A 289 5.23 4.28 8.56
C VAL A 289 6.03 5.25 7.69
N SER A 290 7.15 4.77 7.15
CA SER A 290 8.01 5.56 6.27
C SER A 290 7.31 5.83 4.93
N ASN A 291 7.76 6.84 4.19
CA ASN A 291 7.20 7.13 2.87
C ASN A 291 7.42 5.96 1.91
N TYR A 292 8.59 5.31 1.96
CA TYR A 292 8.86 4.12 1.16
C TYR A 292 7.92 2.95 1.49
N ASP A 293 7.74 2.62 2.76
CA ASP A 293 6.90 1.48 3.16
C ASP A 293 5.44 1.74 2.78
N TYR A 294 4.98 2.99 2.93
CA TYR A 294 3.66 3.38 2.50
C TYR A 294 3.49 3.30 0.98
N LEU A 295 4.48 3.73 0.19
CA LEU A 295 4.46 3.59 -1.27
C LEU A 295 4.49 2.13 -1.70
N MET A 296 5.27 1.27 -1.04
CA MET A 296 5.25 -0.17 -1.29
C MET A 296 3.87 -0.78 -0.98
N TYR A 297 3.26 -0.37 0.12
CA TYR A 297 1.91 -0.78 0.50
C TYR A 297 0.86 -0.35 -0.54
N LEU A 298 0.87 0.92 -0.98
CA LEU A 298 -0.05 1.41 -2.01
C LEU A 298 0.16 0.70 -3.34
N ASN A 299 1.40 0.46 -3.75
CA ASN A 299 1.69 -0.35 -4.94
C ASN A 299 1.08 -1.75 -4.82
N CYS A 300 1.29 -2.42 -3.69
CA CYS A 300 0.73 -3.73 -3.41
C CYS A 300 -0.82 -3.72 -3.46
N LEU A 301 -1.48 -2.74 -2.83
CA LEU A 301 -2.94 -2.60 -2.91
C LEU A 301 -3.43 -2.32 -4.34
N ALA A 302 -2.60 -1.68 -5.17
CA ALA A 302 -2.90 -1.35 -6.55
C ALA A 302 -2.57 -2.50 -7.54
N ASP A 303 -2.46 -3.72 -7.02
CA ASP A 303 -2.11 -4.97 -7.71
C ASP A 303 -0.71 -5.02 -8.33
N ARG A 304 0.22 -4.19 -7.86
CA ARG A 304 1.61 -4.19 -8.34
C ARG A 304 2.43 -5.27 -7.62
N SER A 305 3.30 -5.95 -8.35
CA SER A 305 4.21 -6.98 -7.80
C SER A 305 5.54 -6.97 -8.54
N LYS A 306 6.63 -7.28 -7.82
CA LYS A 306 7.96 -7.46 -8.43
C LYS A 306 8.03 -8.71 -9.33
N ASN A 307 7.09 -9.65 -9.19
CA ASN A 307 7.04 -10.87 -10.01
C ASN A 307 6.40 -10.67 -11.39
N ASP A 308 5.65 -9.58 -11.59
CA ASP A 308 5.07 -9.21 -12.88
C ASP A 308 5.64 -7.85 -13.34
N LEU A 309 6.57 -7.88 -14.29
CA LEU A 309 7.21 -6.67 -14.83
C LEU A 309 6.21 -5.72 -15.51
N THR A 310 5.05 -6.20 -15.96
CA THR A 310 4.02 -5.35 -16.58
C THR A 310 3.28 -4.49 -15.54
N GLN A 311 3.36 -4.91 -14.27
CA GLN A 311 2.76 -4.28 -13.10
C GLN A 311 3.81 -4.08 -11.99
N TYR A 312 5.05 -3.76 -12.38
CA TYR A 312 6.12 -3.52 -11.41
C TYR A 312 5.78 -2.32 -10.50
N PRO A 313 6.18 -2.32 -9.21
CA PRO A 313 5.95 -1.18 -8.33
C PRO A 313 6.57 0.12 -8.88
N VAL A 314 5.87 1.24 -8.70
CA VAL A 314 6.24 2.56 -9.23
C VAL A 314 6.55 3.51 -8.09
N PHE A 315 7.64 4.25 -8.23
CA PHE A 315 8.11 5.26 -7.28
C PHE A 315 8.32 6.61 -8.02
N PRO A 316 8.10 7.76 -7.36
CA PRO A 316 8.32 9.05 -7.98
C PRO A 316 9.81 9.34 -8.18
N TRP A 317 10.15 10.09 -9.23
CA TRP A 317 11.35 10.94 -9.15
C TRP A 317 11.17 11.97 -8.03
N VAL A 318 12.05 11.95 -7.03
CA VAL A 318 12.02 12.90 -5.90
C VAL A 318 12.97 14.07 -6.11
N VAL A 319 14.22 13.78 -6.49
CA VAL A 319 15.26 14.78 -6.69
C VAL A 319 15.19 15.33 -8.12
N ALA A 320 15.45 16.63 -8.27
CA ALA A 320 15.57 17.32 -9.56
C ALA A 320 17.02 17.72 -9.87
N ASP A 321 17.89 17.82 -8.87
CA ASP A 321 19.29 18.19 -9.04
C ASP A 321 20.23 16.96 -9.11
N TYR A 322 20.68 16.68 -10.33
CA TYR A 322 21.70 15.65 -10.63
C TYR A 322 23.02 16.26 -11.13
N THR A 323 23.26 17.54 -10.83
CA THR A 323 24.38 18.32 -11.37
C THR A 323 25.29 18.94 -10.33
N SER A 324 24.77 19.31 -9.17
CA SER A 324 25.57 19.94 -8.11
C SER A 324 26.54 18.97 -7.45
N GLU A 325 27.62 19.50 -6.88
CA GLU A 325 28.60 18.74 -6.08
C GLU A 325 28.05 18.28 -4.73
N LYS A 326 27.02 18.95 -4.21
CA LYS A 326 26.33 18.60 -2.96
C LYS A 326 24.84 18.76 -3.15
N LEU A 327 24.09 17.82 -2.57
CA LEU A 327 22.63 17.84 -2.59
C LEU A 327 22.11 18.46 -1.28
N ASP A 328 21.47 19.63 -1.35
CA ASP A 328 20.87 20.28 -0.18
C ASP A 328 19.39 19.92 -0.06
N LEU A 329 19.06 19.05 0.89
CA LEU A 329 17.69 18.61 1.16
C LEU A 329 16.84 19.65 1.91
N ASN A 330 17.42 20.79 2.30
CA ASN A 330 16.67 21.91 2.88
C ASN A 330 16.22 22.91 1.81
N ASN A 331 16.78 22.82 0.60
CA ASN A 331 16.38 23.66 -0.52
C ASN A 331 15.20 23.02 -1.28
N ALA A 332 14.09 23.74 -1.41
CA ALA A 332 12.92 23.28 -2.15
C ALA A 332 13.22 23.02 -3.64
N ASP A 333 14.12 23.80 -4.25
CA ASP A 333 14.49 23.67 -5.66
C ASP A 333 15.24 22.36 -5.98
N THR A 334 15.78 21.70 -4.96
CA THR A 334 16.39 20.37 -5.08
C THR A 334 15.37 19.30 -5.47
N PHE A 335 14.10 19.52 -5.14
CA PHE A 335 13.04 18.53 -5.30
C PHE A 335 12.21 18.77 -6.55
N ARG A 336 11.73 17.66 -7.13
CA ARG A 336 10.70 17.70 -8.16
C ARG A 336 9.38 18.20 -7.57
N ASP A 337 8.63 18.96 -8.36
CA ASP A 337 7.20 19.20 -8.12
C ASP A 337 6.40 17.88 -8.23
N LEU A 338 6.03 17.32 -7.07
CA LEU A 338 5.26 16.06 -6.95
C LEU A 338 3.79 16.22 -7.33
N SER A 339 3.29 17.44 -7.53
CA SER A 339 1.90 17.70 -7.94
C SER A 339 1.64 17.49 -9.43
N LYS A 340 2.71 17.32 -10.22
CA LYS A 340 2.68 17.17 -11.68
C LYS A 340 3.25 15.83 -12.11
N PRO A 341 2.69 15.18 -13.15
CA PRO A 341 3.34 14.01 -13.77
C PRO A 341 4.62 14.41 -14.50
N MET A 342 5.52 13.45 -14.78
CA MET A 342 6.80 13.70 -15.47
C MET A 342 6.62 14.54 -16.74
N GLY A 343 5.62 14.20 -17.56
CA GLY A 343 5.31 14.87 -18.81
C GLY A 343 4.98 16.36 -18.68
N ALA A 344 4.52 16.81 -17.51
CA ALA A 344 4.06 18.18 -17.26
C ALA A 344 5.11 19.06 -16.55
N LEU A 345 6.27 18.52 -16.18
CA LEU A 345 7.32 19.29 -15.50
C LEU A 345 7.99 20.34 -16.39
N ASN A 346 8.14 20.04 -17.69
CA ASN A 346 8.68 20.96 -18.68
C ASN A 346 7.53 21.69 -19.40
N PRO A 347 7.36 23.02 -19.20
CA PRO A 347 6.25 23.77 -19.78
C PRO A 347 6.24 23.78 -21.31
N GLU A 348 7.41 23.93 -21.95
CA GLU A 348 7.52 23.97 -23.42
C GLU A 348 7.13 22.64 -24.05
N ARG A 349 7.53 21.54 -23.42
CA ARG A 349 7.14 20.20 -23.86
C ARG A 349 5.64 19.97 -23.66
N LEU A 350 5.12 20.37 -22.50
CA LEU A 350 3.71 20.20 -22.16
C LEU A 350 2.79 20.89 -23.17
N GLU A 351 3.15 22.09 -23.64
CA GLU A 351 2.37 22.81 -24.64
C GLU A 351 2.24 22.01 -25.93
N LYS A 352 3.35 21.48 -26.46
CA LYS A 352 3.34 20.62 -27.66
C LYS A 352 2.49 19.36 -27.48
N LEU A 353 2.48 18.78 -26.28
CA LEU A 353 1.64 17.62 -25.97
C LEU A 353 0.15 17.99 -25.94
N LYS A 354 -0.18 19.19 -25.44
CA LYS A 354 -1.55 19.72 -25.43
C LYS A 354 -2.04 20.05 -26.83
N ASP A 355 -1.20 20.62 -27.69
CA ASP A 355 -1.54 20.87 -29.09
C ASP A 355 -1.96 19.57 -29.79
N ARG A 356 -1.13 18.53 -29.67
CA ARG A 356 -1.45 17.19 -30.19
C ARG A 356 -2.73 16.63 -29.58
N TYR A 357 -2.93 16.78 -28.27
CA TYR A 357 -4.14 16.32 -27.58
C TYR A 357 -5.41 17.02 -28.11
N ASN A 358 -5.33 18.32 -28.39
CA ASN A 358 -6.44 19.10 -28.90
C ASN A 358 -6.80 18.71 -30.35
N GLU A 359 -5.79 18.42 -31.17
CA GLU A 359 -5.96 17.98 -32.58
C GLU A 359 -6.42 16.52 -32.73
N MET A 360 -6.23 15.70 -31.69
CA MET A 360 -6.55 14.27 -31.72
C MET A 360 -8.07 14.00 -31.67
N ASN A 361 -8.53 12.97 -32.39
CA ASN A 361 -9.88 12.42 -32.26
C ASN A 361 -10.03 11.62 -30.96
N GLU A 362 -11.25 11.45 -30.48
CA GLU A 362 -11.50 10.59 -29.31
C GLU A 362 -11.19 9.11 -29.61
N PRO A 363 -10.65 8.34 -28.65
CA PRO A 363 -10.29 8.73 -27.28
C PRO A 363 -8.95 9.48 -27.19
N LYS A 364 -8.95 10.69 -26.61
CA LYS A 364 -7.75 11.53 -26.51
C LYS A 364 -6.80 11.10 -25.38
N PHE A 365 -5.49 11.26 -25.61
CA PHE A 365 -4.46 11.03 -24.59
C PHE A 365 -3.28 12.01 -24.70
N LEU A 366 -2.67 12.35 -23.56
CA LEU A 366 -1.47 13.19 -23.51
C LEU A 366 -0.20 12.36 -23.66
N TYR A 367 -0.19 11.13 -23.14
CA TYR A 367 1.00 10.28 -23.12
C TYR A 367 0.74 8.95 -23.84
N GLY A 368 1.42 8.75 -24.98
CA GLY A 368 1.34 7.50 -25.75
C GLY A 368 2.22 6.38 -25.19
N SER A 369 3.12 6.71 -24.26
CA SER A 369 3.97 5.77 -23.54
C SER A 369 3.67 5.88 -22.05
N HIS A 370 3.67 4.74 -21.37
CA HIS A 370 3.39 4.69 -19.93
C HIS A 370 4.65 4.97 -19.11
N TYR A 371 4.49 5.40 -17.85
CA TYR A 371 5.61 5.65 -16.93
C TYR A 371 6.26 4.38 -16.37
N SER A 372 5.63 3.22 -16.57
CA SER A 372 6.05 1.92 -16.05
C SER A 372 5.69 0.82 -17.04
N ALA A 373 6.68 0.20 -17.66
CA ALA A 373 6.51 -0.92 -18.58
C ALA A 373 7.71 -1.87 -18.45
N PRO A 374 7.61 -3.16 -18.87
CA PRO A 374 8.69 -4.13 -18.64
C PRO A 374 10.04 -3.69 -19.20
N GLY A 375 10.06 -3.12 -20.42
CA GLY A 375 11.28 -2.60 -21.02
C GLY A 375 11.89 -1.44 -20.22
N LEU A 376 11.07 -0.62 -19.57
CA LEU A 376 11.53 0.51 -18.73
C LEU A 376 12.09 0.03 -17.38
N VAL A 377 11.45 -0.98 -16.79
CA VAL A 377 11.92 -1.60 -15.55
C VAL A 377 13.27 -2.27 -15.80
N LEU A 378 13.38 -3.06 -16.87
CA LEU A 378 14.64 -3.71 -17.22
C LEU A 378 15.69 -2.75 -17.74
N PHE A 379 15.32 -1.61 -18.31
CA PHE A 379 16.26 -0.54 -18.63
C PHE A 379 17.04 -0.11 -17.38
N TYR A 380 16.38 0.06 -16.24
CA TYR A 380 17.06 0.33 -14.96
C TYR A 380 17.80 -0.88 -14.42
N LEU A 381 17.20 -2.08 -14.50
CA LEU A 381 17.69 -3.27 -13.82
C LEU A 381 18.58 -4.19 -14.66
N VAL A 382 18.98 -3.79 -15.87
CA VAL A 382 19.74 -4.64 -16.82
C VAL A 382 21.04 -5.18 -16.22
N ARG A 383 21.71 -4.41 -15.35
CA ARG A 383 22.96 -4.83 -14.69
C ARG A 383 22.73 -5.82 -13.54
N LYS A 384 21.58 -5.74 -12.87
CA LYS A 384 21.18 -6.67 -11.80
C LYS A 384 20.58 -7.96 -12.35
N TYR A 385 19.74 -7.85 -13.37
CA TYR A 385 19.00 -8.96 -13.98
C TYR A 385 19.21 -9.03 -15.50
N PRO A 386 20.45 -9.23 -15.99
CA PRO A 386 20.77 -9.22 -17.42
C PRO A 386 20.04 -10.30 -18.22
N ARG A 387 19.75 -11.45 -17.60
CA ARG A 387 18.99 -12.56 -18.23
C ARG A 387 17.56 -12.16 -18.60
N TYR A 388 16.91 -11.30 -17.82
CA TYR A 388 15.57 -10.81 -18.16
C TYR A 388 15.62 -9.91 -19.39
N MET A 389 16.65 -9.05 -19.51
CA MET A 389 16.82 -8.22 -20.71
C MET A 389 17.10 -9.07 -21.95
N LEU A 390 17.99 -10.07 -21.85
CA LEU A 390 18.26 -11.00 -22.94
C LEU A 390 16.98 -11.75 -23.36
N CYS A 391 16.15 -12.20 -22.41
CA CYS A 391 14.87 -12.83 -22.73
C CYS A 391 13.93 -11.86 -23.48
N LEU A 392 13.77 -10.64 -22.98
CA LEU A 392 12.86 -9.63 -23.55
C LEU A 392 13.31 -9.17 -24.95
N GLN A 393 14.62 -9.03 -25.18
CA GLN A 393 15.22 -8.52 -26.41
C GLN A 393 15.76 -9.64 -27.32
N ASN A 394 15.20 -10.85 -27.23
CA ASN A 394 15.53 -12.00 -28.08
C ASN A 394 17.04 -12.27 -28.18
N GLY A 395 17.70 -12.36 -27.04
CA GLY A 395 19.12 -12.71 -26.93
C GLY A 395 20.10 -11.57 -27.10
N LYS A 396 19.64 -10.32 -27.22
CA LYS A 396 20.51 -9.15 -27.39
C LYS A 396 20.31 -8.15 -26.24
N PHE A 397 21.29 -7.28 -26.03
CA PHE A 397 21.10 -6.05 -25.26
C PHE A 397 20.64 -4.92 -26.19
N ASP A 398 20.10 -3.85 -25.61
CA ASP A 398 19.76 -2.65 -26.38
C ASP A 398 21.02 -1.95 -26.89
N HIS A 399 20.86 -1.02 -27.82
CA HIS A 399 21.96 -0.22 -28.34
C HIS A 399 22.68 0.53 -27.20
N PRO A 400 24.02 0.55 -27.16
CA PRO A 400 24.80 1.14 -26.08
C PRO A 400 24.35 2.55 -25.67
N ASP A 401 24.08 3.44 -26.63
CA ASP A 401 23.60 4.82 -26.36
C ASP A 401 22.17 4.93 -25.80
N ARG A 402 21.36 3.88 -25.94
CA ARG A 402 19.99 3.84 -25.38
C ARG A 402 19.93 3.13 -24.03
N MET A 403 21.04 2.57 -23.55
CA MET A 403 21.11 1.93 -22.24
C MET A 403 21.13 2.95 -21.10
N PHE A 404 20.86 2.45 -19.89
CA PHE A 404 20.94 3.27 -18.69
C PHE A 404 22.39 3.56 -18.34
N ASN A 405 22.93 4.68 -18.85
CA ASN A 405 24.35 5.02 -18.72
C ASN A 405 24.61 6.11 -17.66
N SER A 406 23.65 7.00 -17.43
CA SER A 406 23.79 8.16 -16.55
C SER A 406 22.45 8.55 -15.95
N VAL A 407 22.40 8.71 -14.62
CA VAL A 407 21.17 9.14 -13.92
C VAL A 407 20.74 10.53 -14.39
N LYS A 408 21.69 11.45 -14.53
CA LYS A 408 21.48 12.82 -15.00
C LYS A 408 20.85 12.85 -16.39
N ASP A 409 21.38 12.03 -17.31
CA ASP A 409 20.92 12.03 -18.70
C ASP A 409 19.51 11.44 -18.80
N VAL A 410 19.22 10.39 -18.02
CA VAL A 410 17.87 9.84 -17.94
C VAL A 410 16.87 10.86 -17.43
N TYR A 411 17.17 11.55 -16.33
CA TYR A 411 16.28 12.59 -15.80
C TYR A 411 16.01 13.69 -16.84
N ASN A 412 17.06 14.18 -17.52
CA ASN A 412 16.93 15.17 -18.60
C ASN A 412 16.11 14.65 -19.79
N ASN A 413 16.30 13.39 -20.18
CA ASN A 413 15.53 12.75 -21.25
C ASN A 413 14.05 12.67 -20.88
N CYS A 414 13.72 12.27 -19.65
CA CYS A 414 12.35 12.24 -19.14
C CYS A 414 11.71 13.63 -19.05
N LEU A 415 12.48 14.73 -19.13
CA LEU A 415 11.97 16.11 -19.17
C LEU A 415 11.82 16.68 -20.61
N ARG A 416 12.56 16.16 -21.59
CA ARG A 416 12.68 16.78 -22.92
C ARG A 416 12.16 15.91 -24.05
N ASN A 417 12.33 14.59 -23.97
CA ASN A 417 11.89 13.68 -25.01
C ASN A 417 10.35 13.57 -25.01
N MET A 418 9.76 13.51 -26.21
CA MET A 418 8.31 13.49 -26.46
C MET A 418 7.65 12.13 -26.23
N SER A 419 8.43 11.06 -26.05
CA SER A 419 7.95 9.71 -25.76
C SER A 419 8.46 9.15 -24.43
N ASP A 420 9.19 9.95 -23.64
CA ASP A 420 9.86 9.50 -22.42
C ASP A 420 9.23 10.12 -21.17
N PHE A 421 8.46 9.32 -20.44
CA PHE A 421 7.69 9.74 -19.26
C PHE A 421 7.94 8.83 -18.05
N LYS A 422 9.07 8.10 -18.02
CA LYS A 422 9.35 7.07 -17.01
C LYS A 422 9.39 7.65 -15.60
N GLU A 423 8.69 7.00 -14.68
CA GLU A 423 8.92 7.16 -13.24
C GLU A 423 9.99 6.16 -12.78
N LEU A 424 10.29 6.13 -11.48
CA LEU A 424 11.32 5.27 -10.90
C LEU A 424 10.76 3.93 -10.42
N VAL A 425 11.69 3.00 -10.13
CA VAL A 425 11.45 1.72 -9.48
C VAL A 425 11.93 1.77 -8.01
N PRO A 426 11.43 0.90 -7.11
CA PRO A 426 11.78 0.93 -5.68
C PRO A 426 13.29 0.83 -5.40
N GLU A 427 14.06 0.18 -6.28
CA GLU A 427 15.50 -0.05 -6.13
C GLU A 427 16.30 1.26 -5.98
N PHE A 428 15.79 2.39 -6.48
CA PHE A 428 16.40 3.71 -6.27
C PHE A 428 16.35 4.19 -4.80
N TYR A 429 15.51 3.59 -3.97
CA TYR A 429 15.26 3.95 -2.57
C TYR A 429 15.47 2.78 -1.60
N ASP A 430 15.81 1.61 -2.12
CA ASP A 430 16.03 0.39 -1.34
C ASP A 430 17.49 0.28 -0.91
N THR A 431 17.75 0.58 0.36
CA THR A 431 19.11 0.56 0.92
C THR A 431 19.64 -0.84 1.21
N SER A 432 18.82 -1.89 1.13
CA SER A 432 19.22 -3.27 1.46
C SER A 432 20.28 -3.82 0.52
N ASP A 433 20.09 -3.59 -0.79
CA ASP A 433 20.96 -4.10 -1.86
C ASP A 433 22.10 -3.14 -2.23
N LYS A 434 22.26 -2.02 -1.50
CA LYS A 434 23.37 -1.06 -1.63
C LYS A 434 23.59 -0.51 -3.05
N GLY A 435 22.53 -0.42 -3.85
CA GLY A 435 22.59 0.11 -5.21
C GLY A 435 23.29 -0.81 -6.23
N ASP A 436 23.28 -2.12 -6.00
CA ASP A 436 23.90 -3.12 -6.90
C ASP A 436 23.43 -3.05 -8.36
N PHE A 437 22.20 -2.60 -8.62
CA PHE A 437 21.65 -2.41 -9.96
C PHE A 437 22.38 -1.34 -10.82
N LEU A 438 23.21 -0.51 -10.19
CA LEU A 438 24.02 0.51 -10.87
C LEU A 438 25.39 -0.02 -11.31
N ILE A 439 25.78 -1.21 -10.83
CA ILE A 439 27.12 -1.78 -11.01
C ILE A 439 27.07 -2.94 -11.99
N ASN A 440 27.97 -2.96 -12.98
CA ASN A 440 28.18 -4.10 -13.88
C ASN A 440 28.95 -5.23 -13.17
N LYS A 441 28.33 -5.84 -12.15
CA LYS A 441 28.94 -6.89 -11.33
C LYS A 441 29.38 -8.12 -12.12
N TYR A 442 28.72 -8.39 -13.24
CA TYR A 442 28.98 -9.55 -14.10
C TYR A 442 30.03 -9.28 -15.17
N GLU A 443 30.62 -8.08 -15.22
CA GLU A 443 31.61 -7.67 -16.23
C GLU A 443 31.10 -7.90 -17.67
N ILE A 444 29.80 -7.67 -17.89
CA ILE A 444 29.17 -7.88 -19.19
C ILE A 444 29.67 -6.83 -20.17
N ASP A 445 30.02 -7.27 -21.37
CA ASP A 445 30.26 -6.37 -22.49
C ASP A 445 28.94 -5.84 -23.05
N PHE A 446 28.62 -4.60 -22.70
CA PHE A 446 27.46 -3.87 -23.21
C PHE A 446 27.78 -3.08 -24.49
N GLY A 447 29.01 -3.14 -24.99
CA GLY A 447 29.46 -2.42 -26.18
C GLY A 447 29.92 -0.98 -25.92
N GLU A 448 30.18 -0.29 -27.02
CA GLU A 448 30.70 1.09 -27.04
C GLU A 448 29.65 2.07 -27.57
N ARG A 449 29.64 3.26 -26.98
CA ARG A 449 28.81 4.38 -27.43
C ARG A 449 29.42 5.08 -28.64
N TYR A 450 28.65 5.92 -29.31
CA TYR A 450 29.15 6.72 -30.46
C TYR A 450 30.36 7.61 -30.14
N ASP A 451 30.53 8.01 -28.88
CA ASP A 451 31.69 8.79 -28.42
C ASP A 451 32.93 7.94 -28.09
N GLY A 452 32.86 6.62 -28.30
CA GLY A 452 33.92 5.66 -28.01
C GLY A 452 33.99 5.25 -26.53
N SER A 453 33.08 5.72 -25.68
CA SER A 453 33.03 5.29 -24.27
C SER A 453 32.41 3.89 -24.14
N VAL A 454 33.06 3.03 -23.38
CA VAL A 454 32.57 1.68 -23.08
C VAL A 454 31.44 1.77 -22.05
N VAL A 455 30.35 1.03 -22.28
CA VAL A 455 29.24 0.95 -21.33
C VAL A 455 29.60 0.02 -20.17
N GLN A 456 29.69 0.59 -18.96
CA GLN A 456 30.04 -0.12 -17.72
C GLN A 456 29.07 0.27 -16.59
N ASP A 457 29.57 0.62 -15.41
CA ASP A 457 28.77 1.15 -14.30
C ASP A 457 28.01 2.42 -14.69
N VAL A 458 26.86 2.63 -14.06
CA VAL A 458 26.05 3.83 -14.28
C VAL A 458 26.77 5.05 -13.72
N THR A 459 26.89 6.10 -14.53
CA THR A 459 27.44 7.38 -14.10
C THR A 459 26.50 8.05 -13.09
N LEU A 460 27.04 8.30 -11.90
CA LEU A 460 26.33 8.92 -10.79
C LEU A 460 26.45 10.45 -10.82
N PRO A 461 25.51 11.18 -10.21
CA PRO A 461 25.64 12.63 -10.04
C PRO A 461 26.84 12.98 -9.14
N PRO A 462 27.42 14.20 -9.26
CA PRO A 462 28.65 14.55 -8.55
C PRO A 462 28.56 14.48 -7.02
N TRP A 463 27.37 14.67 -6.45
CA TRP A 463 27.12 14.55 -5.01
C TRP A 463 27.14 13.10 -4.49
N ALA A 464 27.07 12.09 -5.35
CA ALA A 464 27.10 10.69 -4.98
C ALA A 464 28.50 10.08 -5.17
N THR A 465 29.12 9.68 -4.06
CA THR A 465 30.46 9.07 -4.06
C THR A 465 30.48 7.58 -4.38
N SER A 466 29.34 6.89 -4.23
CA SER A 466 29.19 5.47 -4.52
C SER A 466 27.72 5.13 -4.79
N PRO A 467 27.41 3.97 -5.42
CA PRO A 467 26.04 3.50 -5.61
C PRO A 467 25.26 3.37 -4.30
N GLN A 468 25.91 2.92 -3.23
CA GLN A 468 25.30 2.85 -1.90
C GLN A 468 24.97 4.25 -1.37
N HIS A 469 25.92 5.20 -1.45
CA HIS A 469 25.69 6.57 -1.03
C HIS A 469 24.55 7.21 -1.83
N PHE A 470 24.52 7.00 -3.16
CA PHE A 470 23.44 7.47 -4.03
C PHE A 470 22.06 7.01 -3.55
N VAL A 471 21.87 5.71 -3.33
CA VAL A 471 20.58 5.15 -2.89
C VAL A 471 20.21 5.61 -1.48
N SER A 472 21.17 5.67 -0.55
CA SER A 472 20.94 6.19 0.80
C SER A 472 20.52 7.67 0.76
N THR A 473 21.18 8.51 -0.03
CA THR A 473 20.80 9.93 -0.18
C THR A 473 19.44 10.08 -0.85
N LEU A 474 19.09 9.26 -1.84
CA LEU A 474 17.74 9.25 -2.41
C LEU A 474 16.69 8.81 -1.39
N ARG A 475 16.99 7.81 -0.54
CA ARG A 475 16.10 7.40 0.54
C ARG A 475 15.92 8.52 1.56
N GLU A 476 16.98 9.21 1.95
CA GLU A 476 16.90 10.40 2.81
C GLU A 476 16.05 11.52 2.17
N ALA A 477 16.21 11.75 0.86
CA ALA A 477 15.39 12.71 0.13
C ALA A 477 13.90 12.31 0.13
N LEU A 478 13.59 11.03 -0.11
CA LEU A 478 12.21 10.50 -0.07
C LEU A 478 11.58 10.64 1.32
N GLU A 479 12.35 10.46 2.39
CA GLU A 479 11.89 10.59 3.78
C GLU A 479 11.99 12.03 4.32
N SER A 480 12.43 12.99 3.50
CA SER A 480 12.57 14.39 3.90
C SER A 480 11.23 15.05 4.27
N ASP A 481 11.31 16.16 5.02
CA ASP A 481 10.14 16.95 5.39
C ASP A 481 9.41 17.49 4.16
N TYR A 482 10.15 17.91 3.13
CA TYR A 482 9.58 18.41 1.88
C TYR A 482 8.74 17.32 1.20
N VAL A 483 9.30 16.13 1.00
CA VAL A 483 8.57 15.04 0.32
C VAL A 483 7.41 14.55 1.17
N SER A 484 7.61 14.33 2.47
CA SER A 484 6.53 13.89 3.38
C SER A 484 5.32 14.82 3.27
N THR A 485 5.55 16.12 3.20
CA THR A 485 4.46 17.10 3.10
C THR A 485 3.82 17.20 1.72
N HIS A 486 4.42 16.70 0.65
CA HIS A 486 3.93 16.84 -0.73
C HIS A 486 3.61 15.51 -1.44
N LEU A 487 4.03 14.36 -0.90
CA LEU A 487 3.91 13.04 -1.54
C LEU A 487 2.46 12.65 -1.85
N HIS A 488 1.52 13.07 -1.01
CA HIS A 488 0.08 12.90 -1.23
C HIS A 488 -0.39 13.42 -2.60
N LEU A 489 0.23 14.48 -3.14
CA LEU A 489 -0.09 15.04 -4.45
C LEU A 489 0.33 14.11 -5.59
N TRP A 490 1.43 13.37 -5.44
CA TRP A 490 1.85 12.37 -6.40
C TRP A 490 0.99 11.11 -6.30
N ILE A 491 0.64 10.72 -5.07
CA ILE A 491 -0.32 9.62 -4.82
C ILE A 491 -1.66 9.92 -5.52
N ASP A 492 -2.14 11.17 -5.50
CA ASP A 492 -3.34 11.58 -6.22
C ASP A 492 -3.27 11.33 -7.73
N LEU A 493 -2.09 11.50 -8.35
CA LEU A 493 -1.86 11.26 -9.78
C LEU A 493 -1.84 9.77 -10.11
N ILE A 494 -1.17 8.96 -9.28
CA ILE A 494 -0.88 7.56 -9.60
C ILE A 494 -1.96 6.61 -9.09
N PHE A 495 -2.46 6.82 -7.87
CA PHE A 495 -3.44 5.95 -7.20
C PHE A 495 -4.75 6.64 -6.86
N GLY A 496 -4.79 7.98 -6.87
CA GLY A 496 -5.92 8.76 -6.38
C GLY A 496 -6.82 9.35 -7.46
N TYR A 497 -7.51 10.43 -7.08
CA TYR A 497 -8.62 10.98 -7.86
C TYR A 497 -8.19 11.70 -9.16
N LYS A 498 -6.90 12.01 -9.32
CA LYS A 498 -6.32 12.61 -10.55
C LYS A 498 -5.78 11.56 -11.53
N GLN A 499 -6.01 10.27 -11.28
CA GLN A 499 -5.60 9.21 -12.20
C GLN A 499 -6.48 9.15 -13.46
N ARG A 500 -7.78 9.48 -13.34
CA ARG A 500 -8.79 9.34 -14.41
C ARG A 500 -9.78 10.51 -14.44
N GLY A 501 -10.58 10.59 -15.50
CA GLY A 501 -11.67 11.55 -15.66
C GLY A 501 -11.20 13.00 -15.82
N GLU A 502 -12.09 13.95 -15.55
CA GLU A 502 -11.79 15.39 -15.71
C GLU A 502 -10.62 15.87 -14.84
N ASN A 503 -10.46 15.30 -13.66
CA ASN A 503 -9.37 15.65 -12.75
C ASN A 503 -8.01 15.26 -13.33
N ALA A 504 -7.93 14.14 -14.06
CA ALA A 504 -6.72 13.76 -14.80
C ALA A 504 -6.44 14.74 -15.94
N VAL A 505 -7.46 15.16 -16.69
CA VAL A 505 -7.29 16.17 -17.76
C VAL A 505 -6.77 17.49 -17.18
N LYS A 506 -7.38 17.99 -16.09
CA LYS A 506 -6.94 19.21 -15.39
C LYS A 506 -5.50 19.08 -14.86
N ALA A 507 -5.12 17.90 -14.40
CA ALA A 507 -3.77 17.61 -13.92
C ALA A 507 -2.75 17.26 -15.03
N ASN A 508 -3.18 17.23 -16.30
CA ASN A 508 -2.39 16.78 -17.45
C ASN A 508 -1.89 15.33 -17.32
N ASN A 509 -2.69 14.43 -16.77
CA ASN A 509 -2.29 13.08 -16.35
C ASN A 509 -3.05 11.98 -17.12
N VAL A 510 -3.20 12.13 -18.45
CA VAL A 510 -4.00 11.22 -19.29
C VAL A 510 -3.11 10.35 -20.17
N PHE A 511 -3.12 9.05 -19.93
CA PHE A 511 -2.37 8.04 -20.69
C PHE A 511 -3.21 7.42 -21.80
N HIS A 512 -2.59 6.59 -22.64
CA HIS A 512 -3.31 5.84 -23.66
C HIS A 512 -4.38 4.94 -23.02
N HIS A 513 -5.59 4.91 -23.62
CA HIS A 513 -6.77 4.25 -23.04
C HIS A 513 -6.55 2.76 -22.71
N VAL A 514 -5.79 2.04 -23.54
CA VAL A 514 -5.47 0.60 -23.36
C VAL A 514 -4.72 0.29 -22.06
N CYS A 515 -4.04 1.26 -21.45
CA CYS A 515 -3.31 1.06 -20.21
C CYS A 515 -4.23 1.05 -18.97
N TYR A 516 -5.47 1.51 -19.09
CA TYR A 516 -6.41 1.59 -17.99
C TYR A 516 -7.26 0.32 -17.86
N GLU A 517 -7.37 -0.18 -16.64
CA GLU A 517 -8.30 -1.25 -16.28
C GLU A 517 -9.73 -0.95 -16.74
N GLY A 518 -10.39 -1.98 -17.29
CA GLY A 518 -11.78 -1.92 -17.77
C GLY A 518 -11.94 -1.39 -19.20
N SER A 519 -10.87 -0.91 -19.84
CA SER A 519 -10.96 -0.35 -21.20
C SER A 519 -11.01 -1.41 -22.29
N ILE A 520 -10.49 -2.61 -22.01
CA ILE A 520 -10.47 -3.75 -22.92
C ILE A 520 -10.92 -4.97 -22.12
N ASP A 521 -11.97 -5.64 -22.59
CA ASP A 521 -12.35 -6.96 -22.12
C ASP A 521 -11.88 -8.02 -23.12
N LEU A 522 -10.77 -8.70 -22.79
CA LEU A 522 -10.19 -9.76 -23.62
C LEU A 522 -11.16 -10.95 -23.83
N GLU A 523 -12.16 -11.14 -22.96
CA GLU A 523 -13.13 -12.23 -23.08
C GLU A 523 -14.24 -11.91 -24.10
N CYS A 524 -14.48 -10.62 -24.39
CA CYS A 524 -15.40 -10.18 -25.43
C CYS A 524 -14.77 -10.08 -26.82
N VAL A 525 -13.46 -10.29 -26.96
CA VAL A 525 -12.77 -10.30 -28.26
C VAL A 525 -12.80 -11.70 -28.87
N TYR A 526 -13.69 -11.90 -29.84
CA TYR A 526 -13.88 -13.19 -30.52
C TYR A 526 -12.83 -13.48 -31.59
N ASP A 527 -12.27 -12.44 -32.23
CA ASP A 527 -11.20 -12.62 -33.20
C ASP A 527 -9.87 -12.92 -32.50
N MET A 528 -9.26 -14.05 -32.87
CA MET A 528 -8.04 -14.54 -32.22
C MET A 528 -6.80 -13.69 -32.55
N ASN A 529 -6.77 -13.01 -33.70
CA ASN A 529 -5.68 -12.10 -34.06
C ASN A 529 -5.78 -10.82 -33.23
N ASP A 530 -6.97 -10.22 -33.17
CA ASP A 530 -7.21 -8.99 -32.40
C ASP A 530 -6.94 -9.23 -30.92
N ARG A 531 -7.39 -10.36 -30.37
CA ARG A 531 -7.12 -10.75 -28.99
C ARG A 531 -5.62 -10.88 -28.73
N HIS A 532 -4.90 -11.57 -29.61
CA HIS A 532 -3.46 -11.73 -29.47
C HIS A 532 -2.72 -10.38 -29.56
N ALA A 533 -3.12 -9.50 -30.47
CA ALA A 533 -2.54 -8.17 -30.62
C ALA A 533 -2.72 -7.32 -29.35
N LEU A 534 -3.92 -7.36 -28.75
CA LEU A 534 -4.21 -6.68 -27.50
C LEU A 534 -3.40 -7.25 -26.32
N GLU A 535 -3.27 -8.58 -26.22
CA GLU A 535 -2.45 -9.23 -25.19
C GLU A 535 -0.97 -8.79 -25.29
N VAL A 536 -0.41 -8.76 -26.50
CA VAL A 536 0.96 -8.27 -26.74
C VAL A 536 1.07 -6.79 -26.36
N GLN A 537 0.11 -5.97 -26.77
CA GLN A 537 0.10 -4.54 -26.43
C GLN A 537 0.08 -4.31 -24.92
N ILE A 538 -0.75 -5.05 -24.17
CA ILE A 538 -0.81 -4.98 -22.70
C ILE A 538 0.54 -5.38 -22.07
N MET A 539 1.19 -6.42 -22.61
CA MET A 539 2.49 -6.88 -22.12
C MET A 539 3.61 -5.87 -22.40
N GLU A 540 3.56 -5.13 -23.50
CA GLU A 540 4.64 -4.21 -23.89
C GLU A 540 4.46 -2.79 -23.34
N PHE A 541 3.23 -2.26 -23.32
CA PHE A 541 2.97 -0.84 -23.03
C PHE A 541 2.83 -0.55 -21.53
N GLY A 542 2.73 -1.58 -20.69
CA GLY A 542 2.55 -1.44 -19.24
C GLY A 542 1.13 -1.05 -18.84
N GLN A 543 0.83 -1.23 -17.55
CA GLN A 543 -0.53 -1.09 -17.02
C GLN A 543 -0.60 0.04 -15.98
N VAL A 544 -1.67 0.85 -15.99
CA VAL A 544 -1.96 1.85 -14.96
C VAL A 544 -2.36 1.12 -13.67
N PRO A 545 -1.87 1.51 -12.47
CA PRO A 545 -2.26 0.87 -11.23
C PRO A 545 -3.77 0.97 -10.99
N LYS A 546 -4.32 0.07 -10.17
CA LYS A 546 -5.72 0.18 -9.74
C LYS A 546 -5.91 1.50 -8.99
N GLN A 547 -6.99 2.22 -9.28
CA GLN A 547 -7.32 3.44 -8.56
C GLN A 547 -7.78 3.05 -7.14
N LEU A 548 -7.10 3.59 -6.13
CA LEU A 548 -7.37 3.31 -4.72
C LEU A 548 -8.27 4.38 -4.08
N PHE A 549 -8.12 5.64 -4.50
CA PHE A 549 -8.81 6.77 -3.88
C PHE A 549 -9.56 7.62 -4.90
N THR A 550 -10.76 8.05 -4.54
CA THR A 550 -11.62 8.92 -5.36
C THR A 550 -11.70 10.35 -4.83
N LYS A 551 -11.09 10.61 -3.67
CA LYS A 551 -10.97 11.91 -3.02
C LYS A 551 -9.49 12.32 -2.89
N PRO A 552 -9.20 13.60 -2.63
CA PRO A 552 -7.83 14.05 -2.38
C PRO A 552 -7.17 13.27 -1.25
N HIS A 553 -5.95 12.79 -1.51
CA HIS A 553 -5.19 12.05 -0.53
C HIS A 553 -4.72 12.95 0.61
N VAL A 554 -4.72 12.41 1.81
CA VAL A 554 -4.35 13.14 3.03
C VAL A 554 -2.85 13.43 3.07
N ARG A 555 -2.48 14.58 3.64
CA ARG A 555 -1.07 15.01 3.78
C ARG A 555 -0.42 14.38 5.02
N LYS A 556 0.84 13.97 4.94
CA LYS A 556 1.63 13.59 6.14
C LYS A 556 2.09 14.86 6.87
N VAL A 557 1.72 14.96 8.14
CA VAL A 557 1.87 16.17 8.96
C VAL A 557 3.06 16.06 9.92
N THR A 558 3.39 14.85 10.37
CA THR A 558 4.41 14.60 11.38
C THR A 558 5.69 14.05 10.74
N LYS A 559 6.85 14.47 11.27
CA LYS A 559 8.15 13.86 10.93
C LYS A 559 8.11 12.35 11.19
N THR A 560 8.87 11.58 10.41
CA THR A 560 9.13 10.16 10.74
C THR A 560 9.65 10.10 12.17
N MET A 561 8.93 9.41 13.06
CA MET A 561 9.38 9.25 14.43
C MET A 561 10.65 8.41 14.40
N GLN A 562 11.75 8.91 14.99
CA GLN A 562 12.98 8.13 15.16
C GLN A 562 12.83 6.96 16.15
N ILE A 563 11.61 6.70 16.63
CA ILE A 563 11.29 5.63 17.55
C ILE A 563 10.93 4.40 16.70
N PRO A 564 11.71 3.31 16.74
CA PRO A 564 11.36 2.07 16.07
C PRO A 564 9.99 1.59 16.51
N LEU A 565 9.18 1.04 15.59
CA LEU A 565 7.90 0.38 15.88
C LEU A 565 8.01 -0.60 17.07
N SER A 566 9.13 -1.33 17.16
CA SER A 566 9.43 -2.26 18.25
C SER A 566 9.49 -1.63 19.64
N ARG A 567 9.85 -0.34 19.76
CA ARG A 567 9.83 0.40 21.04
C ARG A 567 8.46 1.00 21.37
N ILE A 568 7.55 1.08 20.40
CA ILE A 568 6.18 1.55 20.63
C ILE A 568 5.33 0.39 21.19
N ASP A 569 5.54 -0.83 20.68
CA ASP A 569 4.92 -2.05 21.23
C ASP A 569 5.41 -2.39 22.65
N GLU A 570 6.57 -1.86 23.08
CA GLU A 570 7.08 -1.99 24.45
C GLU A 570 6.39 -1.05 25.47
N GLN A 571 5.49 -0.15 25.04
CA GLN A 571 4.64 0.58 25.99
C GLN A 571 3.61 -0.40 26.58
N LYS A 572 4.03 -1.13 27.62
CA LYS A 572 3.12 -1.89 28.47
C LYS A 572 1.95 -0.98 28.84
N PRO A 573 0.71 -1.50 28.79
CA PRO A 573 -0.46 -0.70 29.14
C PRO A 573 -0.25 -0.09 30.52
N GLN A 574 -0.38 1.23 30.62
CA GLN A 574 -0.38 1.92 31.91
C GLN A 574 -1.44 1.27 32.78
N ARG A 575 -1.03 0.79 33.96
CA ARG A 575 -1.96 0.16 34.90
C ARG A 575 -2.79 1.26 35.54
N ILE A 576 -4.09 1.01 35.66
CA ILE A 576 -5.04 2.00 36.14
C ILE A 576 -5.74 1.44 37.34
N GLU A 577 -5.78 2.22 38.41
CA GLU A 577 -6.40 1.82 39.66
C GLU A 577 -7.42 2.86 40.10
N CYS A 578 -8.62 2.39 40.47
CA CYS A 578 -9.65 3.26 41.04
C CYS A 578 -9.24 3.62 42.47
N ILE A 579 -8.98 4.90 42.71
CA ILE A 579 -8.61 5.42 44.03
C ILE A 579 -9.85 5.74 44.86
N ASP A 580 -10.87 6.32 44.24
CA ASP A 580 -12.08 6.76 44.95
C ASP A 580 -13.34 6.61 44.07
N THR A 581 -14.48 6.38 44.73
CA THR A 581 -15.81 6.32 44.12
C THR A 581 -16.76 7.22 44.91
N ILE A 582 -17.13 8.33 44.30
CA ILE A 582 -17.85 9.43 44.92
C ILE A 582 -19.32 9.37 44.48
N LYS A 583 -20.23 9.10 45.42
CA LYS A 583 -21.68 9.06 45.17
C LYS A 583 -22.38 10.18 45.93
N LEU A 584 -22.44 11.35 45.29
CA LEU A 584 -23.05 12.54 45.91
C LEU A 584 -24.37 12.93 45.26
N HIS A 585 -24.52 12.79 43.94
CA HIS A 585 -25.71 13.25 43.21
C HIS A 585 -26.89 12.30 43.39
N LYS A 586 -28.10 12.86 43.33
CA LYS A 586 -29.35 12.08 43.34
C LYS A 586 -29.70 11.54 41.97
N GLU A 587 -29.20 12.19 40.92
CA GLU A 587 -29.39 11.83 39.52
C GLU A 587 -28.04 11.73 38.79
N ALA A 588 -28.07 11.46 37.48
CA ALA A 588 -26.89 11.32 36.63
C ALA A 588 -25.95 12.52 36.77
N VAL A 589 -24.64 12.24 36.87
CA VAL A 589 -23.60 13.28 36.85
C VAL A 589 -23.33 13.62 35.39
N THR A 590 -23.36 14.89 35.02
CA THR A 590 -23.24 15.34 33.61
C THR A 590 -21.84 15.81 33.26
N CYS A 591 -21.16 16.50 34.18
CA CYS A 591 -19.82 17.00 33.97
C CYS A 591 -19.05 17.09 35.29
N VAL A 592 -17.72 16.99 35.19
CA VAL A 592 -16.82 17.03 36.34
C VAL A 592 -15.53 17.76 35.98
N VAL A 593 -15.03 18.55 36.94
CA VAL A 593 -13.74 19.24 36.84
C VAL A 593 -12.97 19.04 38.15
N ARG A 594 -11.65 18.91 38.07
CA ARG A 594 -10.77 18.82 39.23
C ARG A 594 -9.92 20.07 39.37
N VAL A 595 -9.82 20.61 40.58
CA VAL A 595 -8.95 21.74 40.94
C VAL A 595 -8.14 21.35 42.19
N GLY A 596 -6.85 21.05 41.99
CA GLY A 596 -5.99 20.52 43.05
C GLY A 596 -6.56 19.23 43.65
N ASN A 597 -6.98 19.29 44.91
CA ASN A 597 -7.59 18.15 45.61
C ASN A 597 -9.12 18.20 45.67
N ARG A 598 -9.74 19.16 44.99
CA ARG A 598 -11.20 19.32 44.97
C ARG A 598 -11.75 18.77 43.67
N ILE A 599 -12.83 18.00 43.77
CA ILE A 599 -13.64 17.58 42.64
C ILE A 599 -14.93 18.38 42.66
N ILE A 600 -15.23 19.02 41.55
CA ILE A 600 -16.43 19.80 41.34
C ILE A 600 -17.27 19.06 40.30
N SER A 601 -18.46 18.64 40.68
CA SER A 601 -19.37 17.89 39.83
C SER A 601 -20.72 18.58 39.72
N VAL A 602 -21.31 18.51 38.53
CA VAL A 602 -22.68 18.95 38.24
C VAL A 602 -23.50 17.78 37.72
N GLY A 603 -24.82 17.82 37.95
CA GLY A 603 -25.68 16.70 37.59
C GLY A 603 -27.08 17.11 37.14
N LYS A 604 -27.85 16.11 36.70
CA LYS A 604 -29.25 16.27 36.31
C LYS A 604 -30.18 16.61 37.49
N ASP A 605 -29.67 16.59 38.71
CA ASP A 605 -30.38 17.03 39.92
C ASP A 605 -30.32 18.55 40.16
N GLY A 606 -29.80 19.33 39.20
CA GLY A 606 -29.71 20.79 39.28
C GLY A 606 -28.69 21.30 40.30
N ALA A 607 -27.86 20.39 40.82
CA ALA A 607 -26.93 20.68 41.91
C ALA A 607 -25.47 20.72 41.45
N LEU A 608 -24.72 21.67 42.02
CA LEU A 608 -23.27 21.71 41.99
C LEU A 608 -22.73 21.20 43.33
N LYS A 609 -21.80 20.25 43.28
CA LYS A 609 -21.20 19.64 44.47
C LYS A 609 -19.70 19.76 44.43
N VAL A 610 -19.11 20.01 45.60
CA VAL A 610 -17.66 20.11 45.78
C VAL A 610 -17.23 19.08 46.81
N TYR A 611 -16.35 18.17 46.40
CA TYR A 611 -15.80 17.09 47.21
C TYR A 611 -14.31 17.30 47.42
N ASP A 612 -13.83 17.10 48.64
CA ASP A 612 -12.40 17.15 48.97
C ASP A 612 -11.84 15.72 49.03
N MET A 613 -10.87 15.44 48.15
CA MET A 613 -10.22 14.14 48.01
C MET A 613 -9.32 13.79 49.21
N LEU A 614 -8.74 14.78 49.89
CA LEU A 614 -7.87 14.52 51.04
C LEU A 614 -8.70 14.16 52.27
N GLN A 615 -9.82 14.85 52.47
CA GLN A 615 -10.69 14.63 53.62
C GLN A 615 -11.72 13.53 53.40
N GLY A 616 -11.94 13.11 52.15
CA GLY A 616 -12.95 12.13 51.78
C GLY A 616 -14.37 12.60 52.07
N LYS A 617 -14.66 13.90 51.95
CA LYS A 617 -15.92 14.51 52.38
C LYS A 617 -16.45 15.54 51.38
N GLN A 618 -17.78 15.62 51.31
CA GLN A 618 -18.46 16.70 50.59
C GLN A 618 -18.28 18.01 51.34
N MET A 619 -17.63 19.00 50.73
CA MET A 619 -17.48 20.34 51.29
C MET A 619 -18.72 21.20 51.05
N ARG A 620 -19.27 21.15 49.83
CA ARG A 620 -20.40 21.99 49.40
C ARG A 620 -21.39 21.18 48.57
N SER A 621 -22.67 21.53 48.70
CA SER A 621 -23.76 21.06 47.84
C SER A 621 -24.75 22.20 47.71
N VAL A 622 -24.90 22.72 46.50
CA VAL A 622 -25.77 23.86 46.19
C VAL A 622 -26.67 23.47 45.03
N VAL A 623 -27.98 23.66 45.20
CA VAL A 623 -28.94 23.54 44.09
C VAL A 623 -29.00 24.92 43.42
N LEU A 624 -28.54 24.99 42.17
CA LEU A 624 -28.48 26.24 41.41
C LEU A 624 -29.84 26.51 40.73
N CYS A 625 -30.45 25.47 40.19
CA CYS A 625 -31.67 25.52 39.41
C CYS A 625 -32.53 24.26 39.64
N SER A 626 -33.79 24.30 39.21
CA SER A 626 -34.70 23.14 39.24
C SER A 626 -34.56 22.20 38.04
N THR A 627 -33.86 22.64 37.00
CA THR A 627 -33.58 21.89 35.77
C THR A 627 -32.19 21.26 35.80
N PRO A 628 -31.90 20.28 34.93
CA PRO A 628 -30.56 19.68 34.81
C PRO A 628 -29.46 20.70 34.47
N LEU A 629 -28.28 20.52 35.07
CA LEU A 629 -27.05 21.19 34.65
C LEU A 629 -26.36 20.36 33.56
N SER A 630 -25.96 20.98 32.46
CA SER A 630 -25.41 20.31 31.29
C SER A 630 -23.90 20.12 31.35
N SER A 631 -23.16 21.17 31.69
CA SER A 631 -21.70 21.21 31.68
C SER A 631 -21.16 22.23 32.68
N CYS A 632 -19.91 22.06 33.11
CA CYS A 632 -19.24 23.03 33.97
C CYS A 632 -17.77 23.24 33.56
N VAL A 633 -17.28 24.46 33.74
CA VAL A 633 -15.89 24.85 33.48
C VAL A 633 -15.38 25.79 34.57
N MET A 634 -14.08 25.73 34.87
CA MET A 634 -13.44 26.68 35.78
C MET A 634 -13.07 27.95 35.00
N VAL A 635 -13.58 29.09 35.46
CA VAL A 635 -13.33 30.42 34.84
C VAL A 635 -12.11 31.09 35.46
N ASP A 636 -11.95 30.93 36.77
CA ASP A 636 -10.79 31.35 37.56
C ASP A 636 -10.49 30.28 38.63
N ASP A 637 -9.53 30.50 39.53
CA ASP A 637 -9.12 29.51 40.53
C ASP A 637 -10.25 29.09 41.49
N ASN A 638 -11.29 29.94 41.66
CA ASN A 638 -12.34 29.79 42.65
C ASN A 638 -13.77 29.85 42.09
N THR A 639 -13.96 30.17 40.81
CA THR A 639 -15.27 30.40 40.20
C THR A 639 -15.54 29.39 39.09
N VAL A 640 -16.67 28.70 39.21
CA VAL A 640 -17.17 27.71 38.27
C VAL A 640 -18.30 28.34 37.46
N ALA A 641 -18.26 28.21 36.14
CA ALA A 641 -19.43 28.43 35.29
C ALA A 641 -20.16 27.10 35.09
N ALA A 642 -21.47 27.08 35.32
CA ALA A 642 -22.33 25.93 35.09
C ALA A 642 -23.47 26.31 34.13
N GLY A 643 -23.62 25.55 33.04
CA GLY A 643 -24.71 25.73 32.07
C GLY A 643 -25.93 24.92 32.47
N SER A 644 -27.12 25.47 32.26
CA SER A 644 -28.38 24.85 32.66
C SER A 644 -29.37 24.74 31.49
N TRP A 645 -30.29 23.80 31.61
CA TRP A 645 -31.43 23.63 30.68
C TRP A 645 -32.57 24.64 30.91
N ASP A 646 -32.43 25.56 31.87
CA ASP A 646 -33.30 26.75 32.02
C ASP A 646 -32.85 27.94 31.14
N ASN A 647 -31.87 27.69 30.27
CA ASN A 647 -31.26 28.65 29.34
C ASN A 647 -30.27 29.66 30.00
N GLU A 648 -29.95 29.50 31.28
CA GLU A 648 -29.00 30.34 32.00
C GLU A 648 -27.62 29.71 32.19
N ILE A 649 -26.63 30.58 32.42
CA ILE A 649 -25.30 30.21 32.93
C ILE A 649 -25.15 30.79 34.34
N TYR A 650 -24.76 29.94 35.28
CA TYR A 650 -24.51 30.30 36.67
C TYR A 650 -23.01 30.40 36.95
N LEU A 651 -22.55 31.53 37.47
CA LEU A 651 -21.19 31.71 37.99
C LEU A 651 -21.21 31.51 39.50
N TYR A 652 -20.62 30.43 39.99
CA TYR A 652 -20.58 30.08 41.40
C TYR A 652 -19.15 30.16 41.94
N ASN A 653 -18.93 30.97 42.96
CA ASN A 653 -17.65 31.05 43.63
C ASN A 653 -17.57 30.05 44.79
N VAL A 654 -16.65 29.09 44.67
CA VAL A 654 -16.42 27.97 45.58
C VAL A 654 -15.89 28.43 46.93
N GLU A 655 -15.07 29.48 46.96
CA GLU A 655 -14.47 30.02 48.18
C GLU A 655 -15.53 30.73 49.05
N TYR A 656 -16.26 31.67 48.46
CA TYR A 656 -17.33 32.41 49.14
C TYR A 656 -18.61 31.59 49.32
N GLY A 657 -18.78 30.50 48.56
CA GLY A 657 -19.93 29.61 48.64
C GLY A 657 -21.24 30.24 48.16
N ARG A 658 -21.18 31.11 47.14
CA ARG A 658 -22.36 31.83 46.62
C ARG A 658 -22.33 31.95 45.10
N VAL A 659 -23.52 32.10 44.52
CA VAL A 659 -23.66 32.52 43.11
C VAL A 659 -23.23 33.99 43.02
N VAL A 660 -22.25 34.25 42.18
CA VAL A 660 -21.72 35.59 41.89
C VAL A 660 -22.65 36.31 40.92
N GLU A 661 -23.04 35.62 39.86
CA GLU A 661 -23.87 36.15 38.78
C GLU A 661 -24.62 34.99 38.10
N SER A 662 -25.84 35.25 37.64
CA SER A 662 -26.57 34.39 36.71
C SER A 662 -27.11 35.25 35.58
N PHE A 663 -27.08 34.73 34.36
CA PHE A 663 -27.59 35.42 33.19
C PHE A 663 -28.15 34.43 32.17
N ARG A 664 -29.19 34.86 31.46
CA ARG A 664 -29.74 34.12 30.33
C ARG A 664 -28.75 34.15 29.17
N ALA A 665 -28.27 32.97 28.80
CA ALA A 665 -27.25 32.81 27.78
C ALA A 665 -27.85 32.39 26.43
N HIS A 666 -28.93 31.61 26.42
CA HIS A 666 -29.54 31.08 25.19
C HIS A 666 -31.06 31.22 25.21
N ASP A 667 -31.70 30.93 24.07
CA ASP A 667 -33.17 30.88 23.95
C ASP A 667 -33.74 29.47 24.14
N ASP A 668 -32.87 28.47 24.12
CA ASP A 668 -33.13 27.08 24.52
C ASP A 668 -31.98 26.61 25.43
N SER A 669 -32.00 25.34 25.84
CA SER A 669 -31.08 24.75 26.81
C SER A 669 -29.61 24.95 26.43
N VAL A 670 -28.79 25.33 27.42
CA VAL A 670 -27.33 25.38 27.26
C VAL A 670 -26.81 23.94 27.22
N SER A 671 -26.18 23.53 26.13
CA SER A 671 -25.75 22.14 25.91
C SER A 671 -24.31 21.89 26.37
N CYS A 672 -23.42 22.85 26.15
CA CYS A 672 -21.99 22.70 26.42
C CYS A 672 -21.33 24.06 26.70
N LEU A 673 -20.27 24.03 27.51
CA LEU A 673 -19.46 25.18 27.89
C LEU A 673 -17.98 24.89 27.65
N LEU A 674 -17.24 25.92 27.27
CA LEU A 674 -15.81 25.87 27.03
C LEU A 674 -15.14 27.16 27.52
N TRP A 675 -14.07 27.03 28.30
CA TRP A 675 -13.29 28.17 28.79
C TRP A 675 -11.91 28.23 28.11
N ILE A 676 -11.56 29.41 27.61
CA ILE A 676 -10.26 29.68 26.98
C ILE A 676 -9.46 30.60 27.90
N THR A 677 -8.57 30.00 28.70
CA THR A 677 -7.82 30.69 29.76
C THR A 677 -6.98 31.86 29.24
N LYS A 678 -6.34 31.73 28.07
CA LYS A 678 -5.43 32.77 27.53
C LYS A 678 -6.16 34.06 27.14
N GLU A 679 -7.35 33.93 26.55
CA GLU A 679 -8.14 35.05 26.03
C GLU A 679 -9.20 35.54 27.02
N HIS A 680 -9.36 34.84 28.16
CA HIS A 680 -10.44 35.04 29.13
C HIS A 680 -11.82 35.05 28.47
N LEU A 681 -12.09 34.04 27.65
CA LEU A 681 -13.35 33.87 26.91
C LEU A 681 -14.09 32.61 27.38
N LEU A 682 -15.38 32.77 27.65
CA LEU A 682 -16.33 31.67 27.83
C LEU A 682 -17.11 31.49 26.53
N ILE A 683 -17.17 30.26 26.03
CA ILE A 683 -17.96 29.91 24.85
C ILE A 683 -19.08 28.97 25.31
N SER A 684 -20.31 29.26 24.88
CA SER A 684 -21.49 28.45 25.17
C SER A 684 -22.20 28.02 23.91
N GLY A 685 -22.59 26.75 23.85
CA GLY A 685 -23.42 26.19 22.78
C GLY A 685 -24.83 25.93 23.30
N GLY A 686 -25.84 26.18 22.47
CA GLY A 686 -27.24 25.95 22.81
C GLY A 686 -27.96 25.03 21.83
N TRP A 687 -29.10 24.51 22.28
CA TRP A 687 -30.06 23.81 21.42
C TRP A 687 -30.88 24.76 20.53
N ASP A 688 -30.70 26.07 20.70
CA ASP A 688 -31.19 27.11 19.80
C ASP A 688 -30.41 27.17 18.47
N GLY A 689 -29.35 26.36 18.32
CA GLY A 689 -28.50 26.33 17.14
C GLY A 689 -27.44 27.44 17.12
N VAL A 690 -27.27 28.16 18.24
CA VAL A 690 -26.34 29.28 18.32
C VAL A 690 -25.15 28.92 19.21
N VAL A 691 -23.98 29.39 18.82
CA VAL A 691 -22.80 29.43 19.70
C VAL A 691 -22.50 30.87 20.05
N ARG A 692 -22.35 31.16 21.35
CA ARG A 692 -22.12 32.51 21.88
C ARG A 692 -20.79 32.61 22.59
N VAL A 693 -20.11 33.75 22.41
CA VAL A 693 -18.79 34.01 22.99
C VAL A 693 -18.86 35.20 23.94
N TRP A 694 -18.53 34.95 25.21
CA TRP A 694 -18.61 35.90 26.31
C TRP A 694 -17.21 36.29 26.77
N GLY A 695 -16.94 37.59 26.86
CA GLY A 695 -15.75 38.16 27.47
C GLY A 695 -16.03 38.80 28.82
N ASN A 696 -14.97 39.09 29.59
CA ASN A 696 -15.04 39.70 30.93
C ASN A 696 -15.82 38.90 31.98
N VAL A 697 -16.01 37.60 31.75
CA VAL A 697 -16.66 36.68 32.70
C VAL A 697 -15.82 36.61 33.98
N GLY A 698 -16.46 36.78 35.15
CA GLY A 698 -15.79 36.77 36.46
C GLY A 698 -15.46 38.16 37.05
N LYS A 699 -15.56 39.23 36.26
CA LYS A 699 -15.55 40.61 36.79
C LYS A 699 -17.00 41.00 37.14
N THR A 700 -17.27 41.22 38.42
CA THR A 700 -18.62 41.44 38.98
C THR A 700 -19.45 42.44 38.18
N GLY A 701 -20.62 41.99 37.68
CA GLY A 701 -21.66 42.84 37.08
C GLY A 701 -21.47 43.19 35.61
N GLN A 702 -20.67 42.42 34.84
CA GLN A 702 -20.41 42.68 33.42
C GLN A 702 -20.77 41.54 32.46
N ALA A 703 -21.32 40.39 32.90
CA ALA A 703 -21.52 39.25 32.01
C ALA A 703 -22.51 39.56 30.87
N LEU A 704 -23.60 40.29 31.15
CA LEU A 704 -24.57 40.74 30.13
C LEU A 704 -24.02 41.79 29.15
N ARG A 705 -22.93 42.48 29.48
CA ARG A 705 -22.21 43.42 28.58
C ARG A 705 -21.01 42.75 27.88
N GLY A 706 -20.82 41.46 28.12
CA GLY A 706 -19.65 40.70 27.69
C GLY A 706 -19.83 39.91 26.40
N LEU A 707 -21.03 39.84 25.82
CA LEU A 707 -21.25 39.11 24.57
C LEU A 707 -20.42 39.75 23.43
N LYS A 708 -19.42 39.02 22.95
CA LYS A 708 -18.48 39.47 21.93
C LYS A 708 -18.88 39.04 20.52
N ALA A 709 -19.42 37.83 20.37
CA ALA A 709 -19.79 37.24 19.09
C ALA A 709 -20.88 36.18 19.23
N GLU A 710 -21.62 35.96 18.14
CA GLU A 710 -22.63 34.92 17.96
C GLU A 710 -22.41 34.22 16.61
N PHE A 711 -22.67 32.92 16.56
CA PHE A 711 -22.49 32.07 15.39
C PHE A 711 -23.71 31.17 15.21
N ASP A 712 -24.39 31.32 14.08
CA ASP A 712 -25.62 30.58 13.77
C ASP A 712 -25.32 29.26 13.05
N HIS A 713 -26.08 28.23 13.40
CA HIS A 713 -25.97 26.88 12.84
C HIS A 713 -27.37 26.33 12.53
N ASP A 714 -27.44 25.42 11.57
CA ASP A 714 -28.71 24.84 11.10
C ASP A 714 -29.35 23.88 12.13
N GLY A 715 -28.53 23.30 13.01
CA GLY A 715 -28.92 22.26 13.96
C GLY A 715 -28.44 22.54 15.39
N LYS A 716 -28.92 21.73 16.34
CA LYS A 716 -28.61 21.89 17.77
C LYS A 716 -27.13 21.66 18.02
N ILE A 717 -26.50 22.50 18.84
CA ILE A 717 -25.09 22.32 19.20
C ILE A 717 -24.99 21.25 20.28
N THR A 718 -24.17 20.23 20.06
CA THR A 718 -23.97 19.12 21.00
C THR A 718 -22.63 19.20 21.73
N THR A 719 -21.60 19.75 21.09
CA THR A 719 -20.24 19.81 21.67
C THR A 719 -19.43 20.94 21.06
N LEU A 720 -18.44 21.42 21.81
CA LEU A 720 -17.58 22.54 21.45
C LEU A 720 -16.12 22.22 21.79
N THR A 721 -15.21 22.69 20.93
CA THR A 721 -13.77 22.71 21.20
C THR A 721 -13.13 23.91 20.49
N TYR A 722 -11.83 24.11 20.72
CA TYR A 722 -11.07 25.17 20.06
C TYR A 722 -9.64 24.73 19.74
N ARG A 723 -9.05 25.36 18.72
CA ARG A 723 -7.62 25.26 18.43
C ARG A 723 -6.99 26.65 18.33
N CYS A 724 -5.70 26.71 18.65
CA CYS A 724 -4.87 27.90 18.43
C CYS A 724 -3.87 27.64 17.30
N ARG A 725 -3.98 28.39 16.20
CA ARG A 725 -3.04 28.41 15.06
C ARG A 725 -2.20 29.70 15.14
N GLY A 726 -1.11 29.65 15.89
CA GLY A 726 -0.33 30.86 16.18
C GLY A 726 -1.17 31.85 17.03
N PRO A 727 -1.37 33.11 16.59
CA PRO A 727 -2.25 34.07 17.26
C PRO A 727 -3.73 33.88 16.93
N GLU A 728 -4.07 33.14 15.87
CA GLU A 728 -5.45 32.93 15.44
C GLU A 728 -6.11 31.79 16.25
N LEU A 729 -7.40 31.98 16.54
CA LEU A 729 -8.21 31.06 17.31
C LEU A 729 -9.37 30.56 16.46
N ASP A 730 -9.41 29.25 16.22
CA ASP A 730 -10.54 28.61 15.56
C ASP A 730 -11.41 27.88 16.58
N MET A 731 -12.71 28.10 16.48
CA MET A 731 -13.75 27.43 17.25
C MET A 731 -14.37 26.32 16.41
N LEU A 732 -14.55 25.14 17.00
CA LEU A 732 -15.21 24.02 16.36
C LEU A 732 -16.49 23.68 17.10
N ALA A 733 -17.59 23.62 16.36
CA ALA A 733 -18.91 23.27 16.87
C ALA A 733 -19.44 22.02 16.18
N GLY A 734 -19.82 21.03 17.00
CA GLY A 734 -20.50 19.81 16.53
C GLY A 734 -22.01 19.98 16.63
N SER A 735 -22.73 19.64 15.56
CA SER A 735 -24.18 19.71 15.51
C SER A 735 -24.86 18.34 15.67
N SER A 736 -26.15 18.36 16.00
CA SER A 736 -27.02 17.19 16.01
C SER A 736 -27.23 16.55 14.64
N ASP A 737 -26.81 17.21 13.55
CA ASP A 737 -26.97 16.70 12.18
C ASP A 737 -25.73 15.94 11.68
N GLY A 738 -24.73 15.76 12.56
CA GLY A 738 -23.48 15.07 12.24
C GLY A 738 -22.46 15.97 11.51
N GLU A 739 -22.65 17.28 11.58
CA GLU A 739 -21.79 18.28 10.95
C GLU A 739 -20.86 18.93 11.98
N VAL A 740 -19.64 19.24 11.53
CA VAL A 740 -18.65 20.01 12.29
C VAL A 740 -18.41 21.32 11.55
N PHE A 741 -18.63 22.42 12.26
CA PHE A 741 -18.42 23.78 11.78
C PHE A 741 -17.14 24.33 12.36
N ILE A 742 -16.31 24.94 11.51
CA ILE A 742 -15.04 25.54 11.89
C ILE A 742 -15.14 27.04 11.65
N TRP A 743 -15.08 27.81 12.73
CA TRP A 743 -15.20 29.26 12.72
C TRP A 743 -13.90 29.90 13.14
N GLU A 744 -13.47 30.92 12.41
CA GLU A 744 -12.35 31.75 12.84
C GLU A 744 -12.87 32.88 13.75
N LEU A 745 -12.41 32.93 15.01
CA LEU A 745 -12.99 33.83 16.01
C LEU A 745 -12.67 35.32 15.73
N SER A 746 -11.48 35.60 15.20
CA SER A 746 -11.01 36.95 14.85
C SER A 746 -11.86 37.59 13.75
N SER A 747 -12.05 36.87 12.65
CA SER A 747 -12.77 37.37 11.46
C SER A 747 -14.28 37.14 11.51
N ARG A 748 -14.73 36.22 12.39
CA ARG A 748 -16.11 35.74 12.50
C ARG A 748 -16.63 35.07 11.22
N GLN A 749 -15.73 34.50 10.43
CA GLN A 749 -16.09 33.80 9.19
C GLN A 749 -16.10 32.29 9.40
N LEU A 750 -17.02 31.62 8.67
CA LEU A 750 -17.04 30.18 8.57
C LEU A 750 -15.87 29.74 7.68
N SER A 751 -14.88 29.08 8.28
CA SER A 751 -13.71 28.56 7.56
C SER A 751 -14.07 27.31 6.76
N SER A 752 -14.78 26.37 7.39
CA SER A 752 -15.20 25.13 6.74
C SER A 752 -16.39 24.49 7.44
N LYS A 753 -17.19 23.74 6.67
CA LYS A 753 -18.32 22.92 7.12
C LYS A 753 -18.06 21.50 6.65
N VAL A 754 -17.93 20.55 7.58
CA VAL A 754 -17.62 19.16 7.27
C VAL A 754 -18.73 18.26 7.80
N ARG A 755 -19.42 17.55 6.89
CA ARG A 755 -20.36 16.51 7.27
C ARG A 755 -19.58 15.20 7.50
N VAL A 756 -19.35 14.89 8.77
CA VAL A 756 -18.57 13.70 9.16
C VAL A 756 -19.50 12.49 9.31
N HIS A 757 -20.73 12.72 9.78
CA HIS A 757 -21.66 11.67 10.14
C HIS A 757 -23.05 11.85 9.53
N ALA A 758 -23.79 10.74 9.48
CA ALA A 758 -25.23 10.75 9.17
C ALA A 758 -26.11 10.86 10.43
N ALA A 759 -25.57 10.50 11.59
CA ALA A 759 -26.22 10.52 12.89
C ALA A 759 -25.76 11.70 13.76
N PRO A 760 -26.47 12.01 14.87
CA PRO A 760 -26.10 13.08 15.78
C PRO A 760 -24.71 12.88 16.41
N LEU A 761 -23.91 13.95 16.38
CA LEU A 761 -22.57 13.95 16.93
C LEU A 761 -22.64 14.04 18.46
N ARG A 762 -21.97 13.13 19.15
CA ARG A 762 -22.05 13.01 20.61
C ARG A 762 -20.87 13.62 21.35
N ALA A 763 -19.66 13.42 20.83
CA ALA A 763 -18.45 13.99 21.38
C ALA A 763 -17.45 14.34 20.27
N LEU A 764 -16.63 15.35 20.54
CA LEU A 764 -15.61 15.86 19.64
C LEU A 764 -14.36 16.21 20.45
N SER A 765 -13.20 15.77 19.97
CA SER A 765 -11.91 16.09 20.59
C SER A 765 -10.82 16.22 19.53
N PHE A 766 -9.83 17.07 19.76
CA PHE A 766 -8.62 17.10 18.93
C PHE A 766 -7.72 15.89 19.21
N VAL A 767 -6.97 15.44 18.21
CA VAL A 767 -6.05 14.30 18.34
C VAL A 767 -4.74 14.56 17.61
N LEU A 768 -3.62 14.20 18.25
CA LEU A 768 -2.23 14.27 17.78
C LEU A 768 -1.75 15.68 17.42
N SER A 769 -2.22 16.21 16.28
CA SER A 769 -1.87 17.52 15.74
C SER A 769 -3.10 18.42 15.76
N LYS A 770 -2.90 19.74 15.80
CA LYS A 770 -3.99 20.74 15.90
C LYS A 770 -4.93 20.80 14.68
N ASP A 771 -4.74 19.92 13.69
CA ASP A 771 -5.54 19.86 12.47
C ASP A 771 -6.29 18.53 12.30
N ARG A 772 -6.31 17.65 13.31
CA ARG A 772 -7.14 16.44 13.29
C ARG A 772 -8.08 16.37 14.46
N ILE A 773 -9.30 15.93 14.16
CA ILE A 773 -10.35 15.74 15.14
C ILE A 773 -10.80 14.29 15.15
N VAL A 774 -11.19 13.83 16.34
CA VAL A 774 -11.94 12.61 16.52
C VAL A 774 -13.35 12.96 16.91
N THR A 775 -14.29 12.31 16.25
CA THR A 775 -15.72 12.51 16.44
C THR A 775 -16.38 11.17 16.66
N SER A 776 -17.38 11.16 17.54
CA SER A 776 -18.22 9.99 17.79
C SER A 776 -19.70 10.31 17.63
N THR A 777 -20.47 9.26 17.36
CA THR A 777 -21.93 9.30 17.18
C THR A 777 -22.67 8.29 18.06
N ASP A 778 -23.98 8.51 18.15
CA ASP A 778 -24.91 7.64 18.88
C ASP A 778 -25.05 6.22 18.29
N ASP A 779 -24.64 6.00 17.04
CA ASP A 779 -24.65 4.69 16.38
C ASP A 779 -23.35 3.89 16.57
N GLY A 780 -22.40 4.39 17.35
CA GLY A 780 -21.13 3.72 17.63
C GLY A 780 -20.06 3.90 16.55
N HIS A 781 -20.24 4.81 15.60
CA HIS A 781 -19.16 5.16 14.68
C HIS A 781 -18.15 6.15 15.30
N LEU A 782 -16.87 5.88 15.08
CA LEU A 782 -15.75 6.77 15.38
C LEU A 782 -15.04 7.15 14.08
N TYR A 783 -14.82 8.44 13.85
CA TYR A 783 -14.02 8.91 12.73
C TYR A 783 -12.89 9.84 13.18
N VAL A 784 -11.73 9.68 12.53
CA VAL A 784 -10.62 10.65 12.59
C VAL A 784 -10.69 11.47 11.31
N THR A 785 -10.96 12.77 11.42
CA THR A 785 -11.08 13.69 10.29
C THR A 785 -9.87 14.62 10.24
N ASP A 786 -9.25 14.71 9.07
CA ASP A 786 -8.18 15.67 8.80
C ASP A 786 -8.80 16.95 8.26
N LEU A 787 -8.63 18.05 9.01
CA LEU A 787 -9.23 19.34 8.71
C LEU A 787 -8.56 20.04 7.52
N GLY A 788 -7.37 19.62 7.11
CA GLY A 788 -6.68 20.18 5.94
C GLY A 788 -7.34 19.76 4.62
N VAL A 789 -7.84 18.53 4.55
CA VAL A 789 -8.58 18.01 3.38
C VAL A 789 -10.09 17.92 3.60
N CYS A 790 -10.56 18.18 4.83
CA CYS A 790 -11.97 18.11 5.22
C CYS A 790 -12.62 16.74 4.94
N HIS A 791 -11.86 15.65 5.15
CA HIS A 791 -12.36 14.29 4.99
C HIS A 791 -11.83 13.34 6.08
N SER A 792 -12.59 12.28 6.35
CA SER A 792 -12.24 11.25 7.33
C SER A 792 -11.13 10.35 6.79
N VAL A 793 -10.06 10.20 7.56
CA VAL A 793 -8.91 9.33 7.25
C VAL A 793 -9.10 7.95 7.84
N TYR A 794 -9.75 7.88 9.00
CA TYR A 794 -9.97 6.64 9.72
C TYR A 794 -11.40 6.51 10.21
N HIS A 795 -11.90 5.29 10.17
CA HIS A 795 -13.23 4.88 10.61
C HIS A 795 -13.13 3.60 11.44
N LYS A 796 -13.88 3.57 12.55
CA LYS A 796 -14.07 2.36 13.33
C LYS A 796 -15.51 2.28 13.82
N GLN A 797 -16.13 1.11 13.62
CA GLN A 797 -17.37 0.76 14.32
C GLN A 797 -17.04 0.19 15.70
N LEU A 798 -17.56 0.83 16.74
CA LEU A 798 -17.54 0.37 18.11
C LEU A 798 -18.75 -0.52 18.40
N CYS A 799 -18.66 -1.35 19.43
CA CYS A 799 -19.80 -2.14 19.90
C CYS A 799 -20.91 -1.25 20.49
N GLU A 800 -20.54 -0.11 21.07
CA GLU A 800 -21.42 0.80 21.78
C GLU A 800 -21.08 2.25 21.44
N ALA A 801 -22.03 3.16 21.64
CA ALA A 801 -21.87 4.58 21.34
C ALA A 801 -20.82 5.22 22.25
N ALA A 802 -19.86 5.93 21.66
CA ALA A 802 -18.85 6.67 22.39
C ALA A 802 -19.40 8.02 22.85
N THR A 803 -19.71 8.14 24.14
CA THR A 803 -20.44 9.26 24.73
C THR A 803 -19.53 10.37 25.25
N ALA A 804 -18.27 10.05 25.59
CA ALA A 804 -17.27 11.01 26.05
C ALA A 804 -15.90 10.71 25.43
N LEU A 805 -15.19 11.75 25.02
CA LEU A 805 -13.85 11.68 24.44
C LEU A 805 -12.92 12.63 25.18
N TYR A 806 -11.71 12.18 25.49
CA TYR A 806 -10.67 13.01 26.06
C TYR A 806 -9.31 12.68 25.46
N TRP A 807 -8.63 13.69 24.91
CA TRP A 807 -7.28 13.54 24.37
C TRP A 807 -6.22 13.91 25.38
N ASN A 808 -5.31 12.99 25.69
CA ASN A 808 -4.16 13.27 26.53
C ASN A 808 -2.96 13.71 25.67
N ALA A 809 -2.81 15.02 25.50
CA ALA A 809 -1.69 15.60 24.75
C ALA A 809 -0.32 15.45 25.45
N ALA A 810 -0.29 15.31 26.78
CA ALA A 810 0.94 15.34 27.57
C ALA A 810 1.51 13.95 27.90
N GLY A 811 0.68 12.89 27.85
CA GLY A 811 1.02 11.55 28.34
C GLY A 811 1.27 10.47 27.27
N GLY A 812 1.50 10.82 26.01
CA GLY A 812 1.92 9.86 24.98
C GLY A 812 0.83 9.45 23.98
N SER A 813 0.20 10.43 23.34
CA SER A 813 -0.68 10.21 22.18
C SER A 813 -1.86 9.26 22.39
N ALA A 814 -2.45 9.33 23.59
CA ALA A 814 -3.55 8.49 24.01
C ALA A 814 -4.91 9.19 23.92
N LEU A 815 -5.90 8.49 23.35
CA LEU A 815 -7.31 8.86 23.38
C LEU A 815 -8.04 8.01 24.41
N TRP A 816 -8.74 8.69 25.32
CA TRP A 816 -9.65 8.09 26.28
C TRP A 816 -11.07 8.21 25.78
N LEU A 817 -11.80 7.11 25.84
CA LEU A 817 -13.16 7.02 25.34
C LEU A 817 -14.04 6.33 26.38
N GLY A 818 -15.17 6.94 26.68
CA GLY A 818 -16.22 6.35 27.51
C GLY A 818 -17.43 6.01 26.63
N ASP A 819 -18.02 4.84 26.85
CA ASP A 819 -19.19 4.41 26.07
C ASP A 819 -20.52 4.43 26.85
N SER A 820 -21.60 4.17 26.13
CA SER A 820 -22.98 4.05 26.64
C SER A 820 -23.16 2.91 27.66
N ALA A 821 -22.33 1.87 27.60
CA ALA A 821 -22.38 0.72 28.51
C ALA A 821 -21.53 0.91 29.79
N GLY A 822 -20.86 2.05 29.95
CA GLY A 822 -20.03 2.34 31.13
C GLY A 822 -18.60 1.79 31.05
N ARG A 823 -18.13 1.41 29.86
CA ARG A 823 -16.77 0.94 29.62
C ARG A 823 -15.86 2.12 29.27
N LEU A 824 -14.66 2.07 29.83
CA LEU A 824 -13.57 2.99 29.57
C LEU A 824 -12.56 2.30 28.65
N LEU A 825 -12.30 2.91 27.51
CA LEU A 825 -11.44 2.44 26.44
C LEU A 825 -10.23 3.37 26.32
N HIS A 826 -9.07 2.78 26.08
CA HIS A 826 -7.82 3.51 25.88
C HIS A 826 -7.19 3.13 24.54
N TRP A 827 -7.03 4.15 23.71
CA TRP A 827 -6.55 4.01 22.36
C TRP A 827 -5.22 4.71 22.19
N ASN A 828 -4.25 4.02 21.59
CA ASN A 828 -3.06 4.68 21.07
C ASN A 828 -3.37 5.17 19.66
N MET A 829 -3.47 6.49 19.48
CA MET A 829 -3.80 7.07 18.18
C MET A 829 -2.60 7.20 17.25
N LEU A 830 -1.38 7.00 17.74
CA LEU A 830 -0.20 6.88 16.87
C LEU A 830 -0.29 5.56 16.09
N THR A 831 -0.27 4.44 16.80
CA THR A 831 -0.32 3.08 16.22
C THR A 831 -1.71 2.68 15.78
N VAL A 832 -2.75 3.42 16.19
CA VAL A 832 -4.16 3.14 15.89
C VAL A 832 -4.62 1.81 16.53
N THR A 833 -4.03 1.44 17.66
CA THR A 833 -4.31 0.18 18.37
C THR A 833 -5.02 0.42 19.70
N GLN A 834 -6.05 -0.39 19.97
CA GLN A 834 -6.72 -0.37 21.27
C GLN A 834 -5.83 -1.08 22.29
N LEU A 835 -5.39 -0.36 23.32
CA LEU A 835 -4.44 -0.88 24.31
C LEU A 835 -5.14 -1.71 25.38
N TYR A 836 -6.26 -1.22 25.92
CA TYR A 836 -7.06 -1.97 26.89
C TYR A 836 -8.51 -1.46 26.97
N GLN A 837 -9.35 -2.26 27.62
CA GLN A 837 -10.77 -1.98 27.90
C GLN A 837 -11.06 -2.30 29.38
N LEU A 838 -11.80 -1.43 30.07
CA LEU A 838 -12.17 -1.60 31.48
C LEU A 838 -13.65 -1.29 31.70
N GLN A 839 -14.36 -2.12 32.48
CA GLN A 839 -15.71 -1.76 32.97
C GLN A 839 -15.58 -0.77 34.13
N ALA A 840 -15.75 0.53 33.85
CA ALA A 840 -15.55 1.58 34.82
C ALA A 840 -16.82 1.87 35.65
N HIS A 841 -17.97 1.92 34.97
CA HIS A 841 -19.27 2.31 35.54
C HIS A 841 -20.35 1.30 35.17
N SER A 842 -21.50 1.33 35.85
CA SER A 842 -22.66 0.48 35.51
C SER A 842 -23.63 1.15 34.51
N GLY A 843 -23.41 2.42 34.21
CA GLY A 843 -24.19 3.21 33.25
C GLY A 843 -23.28 4.07 32.37
N SER A 844 -23.86 4.72 31.37
CA SER A 844 -23.12 5.52 30.38
C SER A 844 -22.16 6.51 31.03
N ILE A 845 -20.93 6.59 30.49
CA ILE A 845 -19.95 7.59 30.90
C ILE A 845 -20.30 8.91 30.21
N THR A 846 -20.66 9.93 30.99
CA THR A 846 -21.11 11.23 30.47
C THR A 846 -19.96 12.19 30.23
N TRP A 847 -18.89 12.09 31.02
CA TRP A 847 -17.75 12.98 30.93
C TRP A 847 -16.45 12.30 31.37
N ILE A 848 -15.36 12.69 30.72
CA ILE A 848 -14.00 12.27 31.06
C ILE A 848 -13.15 13.52 31.18
N TYR A 849 -12.42 13.62 32.29
CA TYR A 849 -11.48 14.70 32.55
C TYR A 849 -10.16 14.10 33.04
N MET A 850 -9.03 14.58 32.54
CA MET A 850 -7.72 14.15 33.02
C MET A 850 -6.94 15.35 33.55
N ASP A 851 -6.51 15.24 34.80
CA ASP A 851 -5.51 16.13 35.36
C ASP A 851 -4.12 15.61 35.00
N VAL A 852 -3.47 16.32 34.08
CA VAL A 852 -2.16 15.96 33.53
C VAL A 852 -1.07 16.01 34.60
N ASP A 853 -1.13 17.01 35.50
CA ASP A 853 -0.08 17.24 36.49
C ASP A 853 -0.06 16.14 37.55
N SER A 854 -1.24 15.64 37.94
CA SER A 854 -1.39 14.54 38.91
C SER A 854 -1.52 13.16 38.26
N ASN A 855 -1.47 13.07 36.93
CA ASN A 855 -1.71 11.85 36.14
C ASN A 855 -2.98 11.09 36.60
N THR A 856 -4.03 11.85 36.92
CA THR A 856 -5.28 11.33 37.49
C THR A 856 -6.41 11.53 36.49
N LEU A 857 -7.10 10.44 36.17
CA LEU A 857 -8.28 10.44 35.32
C LEU A 857 -9.54 10.47 36.19
N VAL A 858 -10.53 11.27 35.82
CA VAL A 858 -11.81 11.39 36.51
C VAL A 858 -12.93 11.11 35.50
N THR A 859 -13.84 10.21 35.87
CA THR A 859 -14.97 9.82 35.03
C THR A 859 -16.28 10.11 35.75
N ALA A 860 -17.25 10.68 35.03
CA ALA A 860 -18.62 10.89 35.49
C ALA A 860 -19.58 9.99 34.72
N SER A 861 -20.66 9.55 35.38
CA SER A 861 -21.59 8.59 34.79
C SER A 861 -23.06 8.84 35.16
N GLU A 862 -23.94 8.30 34.33
CA GLU A 862 -25.37 8.19 34.61
C GLU A 862 -25.70 7.28 35.81
N ASP A 863 -24.75 6.45 36.25
CA ASP A 863 -24.88 5.64 37.48
C ASP A 863 -24.81 6.47 38.79
N LYS A 864 -24.79 7.80 38.67
CA LYS A 864 -24.81 8.79 39.77
C LYS A 864 -23.48 8.86 40.54
N THR A 865 -22.41 8.29 39.99
CA THR A 865 -21.08 8.29 40.61
C THR A 865 -20.05 9.07 39.80
N VAL A 866 -19.07 9.60 40.50
CA VAL A 866 -17.81 10.08 39.95
C VAL A 866 -16.71 9.14 40.43
N LYS A 867 -15.88 8.64 39.52
CA LYS A 867 -14.74 7.79 39.87
C LYS A 867 -13.43 8.47 39.53
N VAL A 868 -12.44 8.24 40.39
CA VAL A 868 -11.10 8.82 40.30
C VAL A 868 -10.10 7.70 40.13
N TRP A 869 -9.27 7.80 39.10
CA TRP A 869 -8.37 6.75 38.65
C TRP A 869 -6.93 7.24 38.62
N GLN A 870 -6.01 6.52 39.26
CA GLN A 870 -4.58 6.80 39.14
C GLN A 870 -4.04 6.06 37.92
N LEU A 871 -3.32 6.77 37.05
CA LEU A 871 -2.51 6.14 36.02
C LEU A 871 -1.11 5.87 36.57
N LEU A 872 -0.77 4.59 36.70
CA LEU A 872 0.53 4.12 37.16
C LEU A 872 1.43 3.87 35.95
N LYS A 873 2.63 4.47 35.97
CA LYS A 873 3.67 4.13 34.99
C LYS A 873 4.13 2.69 35.26
N SER A 874 4.10 1.83 34.25
CA SER A 874 4.71 0.50 34.35
C SER A 874 6.22 0.67 34.59
N SER A 875 6.70 0.17 35.72
CA SER A 875 8.12 0.15 36.10
C SER A 875 8.97 -0.71 35.17
#